data_AF-A0A9P9F933-F1
#
_entry.id   AF-A0A9P9F933-F1
#
_cell.length_a   1.000
_cell.length_b   1.000
_cell.length_c   1.000
_cell.angle_alpha   90.00
_cell.angle_beta   90.00
_cell.angle_gamma   90.00
#
_symmetry.space_group_name_H-M   'P 1'
#
loop_
_entity.id
_entity.type
_entity.pdbx_description
1 polymer ?
#
loop_
_entity_poly.entity_id
_entity_poly.type
_entity_poly.pdbx_seq_one_letter_code
_entity_poly.pdbx_strand_id
1 'polypeptide(L)'
;MASIADEIEYKLDSVKVSSLIPDEIDPTFRSTCIDLISGTLGGKILGFSDQWFAEAANLLTPTPPIRQPGKMVFTGAWYDGWETRRHNSEPFDWVIIRLGVASGTVEGVEVDTAFFSGNHAPAVSVEGVFSQDDDEVVSWQGGRGKWETILGVQEGGPSQRFGWKLDAPTQKQYTHVRLNMYPDGGIARFRLFGHAVPVFPDDKEAVFDLAAAQNGGVAVSCSDQHFGTKDNLLLPGRGKDMGDGWETARSRSKGHVDWTIIKLGAPGYVEKFVVDTAHFRGNFPQKVAIEAIEWKAEGNPSAEAKGWNEVVPPSKTGPDQEHDFTNSARGSVATHVKLIMIPDGGVALDDNLARHQQHLYPASGCAPPSNMDLGDSIGDDGHQEKPRVLPPDLPKSLDDRRHVPVDLVPETEMYDGWQGQSQFLTTPAPAKPLNFGNLSLNDNFDDEIPRGPKDSDARLLEMLAAQAAHQAGPGFDDEDEIANSETLTDSEKKDKLQKALNMAASNGDVERIKRLLGGRAKEYIDVNAEDEDGTPPLIYASCFGHEAVVHALIEAGADVNKQDRNQWTALMWAMTNRHKGIAKLLLDNNASSDQKTSSGRTAFDFVPPDSEMSYYLHDNGYNIGNAGVVDDFYNPGFSQDRFEEEMAENEMRRRLMMESARDLEVDLGNVGMDDQPEPVDEFEEEQQEFDWSRCLHDQMFVFQEHELDRILDIIITKMTPQRSPSQKPVPANMIFLSARYAHYHSSPELLERLLVSAMDYINDVVERFQWDMTILAFWISNATLLLHYLKKDAGLLEATSEFQAQLAELINEIFILIVRDAERRLDKVLDVAMLDHETIPGFEDITFQNEWKLFKRKAQVKEEPIEKRFRPPSPKQRAKPAPRNVTSLLSSTLFVLDLYDIHSVITTQIISQLLYWIGAELFNRIMSNRKYLARTKAMQIRMNISILEDWARTNNRQAEHFEGGENRSSGETTMEAARRHLAPVIQLLQWLQCFSSLDADDLEALVGTLQQLKRLSPQQLMHTANHYRSEVGEKGLPKSAMKYLVAIQKEAALKRDRRRSGMASPLPKSGQDSSPVTPVKSRSNGNGLETPGSVTDSGSPQEDDYSEDDDAPEHLLLDPALMLPFVLPSVTDMLVSYGAGFGGLNRERERKYIPTVPPEFLEKLEVNGGRKGPMFGEADWENEEV
;
A
#
# COMPACT_ATOMS: atom_id res chain seq x y z
N MET A 1 -50.21 -20.30 20.09
CA MET A 1 -49.11 -20.13 19.12
C MET A 1 -48.11 -21.22 19.45
N ALA A 2 -47.79 -22.10 18.51
CA ALA A 2 -46.68 -23.04 18.69
C ALA A 2 -45.40 -22.21 18.84
N SER A 3 -44.54 -22.53 19.82
CA SER A 3 -43.27 -21.82 19.94
C SER A 3 -42.37 -22.23 18.78
N ILE A 4 -41.44 -21.37 18.33
CA ILE A 4 -40.46 -21.73 17.29
C ILE A 4 -39.71 -23.03 17.66
N ALA A 5 -39.55 -23.30 18.96
CA ALA A 5 -38.95 -24.53 19.47
C ALA A 5 -39.75 -25.81 19.15
N ASP A 6 -41.04 -25.74 18.88
CA ASP A 6 -41.89 -26.90 18.56
C ASP A 6 -41.81 -27.33 17.08
N GLU A 7 -41.29 -26.46 16.19
CA GLU A 7 -41.19 -26.69 14.74
C GLU A 7 -39.77 -27.13 14.27
N ILE A 8 -38.76 -27.10 15.16
CA ILE A 8 -37.38 -27.42 14.81
C ILE A 8 -37.10 -28.93 14.95
N GLU A 9 -36.65 -29.58 13.87
CA GLU A 9 -36.33 -31.03 13.84
C GLU A 9 -35.11 -31.40 14.72
N TYR A 10 -34.24 -30.41 14.99
CA TYR A 10 -33.05 -30.52 15.84
C TYR A 10 -33.37 -30.30 17.34
N LYS A 11 -33.57 -31.41 18.08
CA LYS A 11 -33.97 -31.36 19.50
C LYS A 11 -32.78 -31.07 20.44
N LEU A 12 -32.89 -30.01 21.23
CA LEU A 12 -31.97 -29.64 22.30
C LEU A 12 -32.49 -30.09 23.67
N ASP A 13 -31.58 -30.30 24.62
CA ASP A 13 -31.96 -30.62 25.99
C ASP A 13 -32.54 -29.37 26.68
N SER A 14 -33.55 -29.55 27.54
CA SER A 14 -34.13 -28.46 28.30
C SER A 14 -33.19 -28.08 29.46
N VAL A 15 -32.55 -26.93 29.34
CA VAL A 15 -31.70 -26.34 30.39
C VAL A 15 -32.49 -25.23 31.10
N LYS A 16 -32.50 -25.26 32.43
CA LYS A 16 -33.13 -24.20 33.23
C LYS A 16 -32.22 -22.97 33.30
N VAL A 17 -32.75 -21.84 32.85
CA VAL A 17 -32.03 -20.57 32.80
C VAL A 17 -32.93 -19.43 33.27
N SER A 18 -32.32 -18.43 33.90
CA SER A 18 -32.99 -17.20 34.32
C SER A 18 -32.59 -16.06 33.36
N SER A 19 -33.58 -15.46 32.68
CA SER A 19 -33.35 -14.29 31.83
C SER A 19 -33.07 -13.05 32.68
N LEU A 20 -32.04 -12.29 32.31
CA LEU A 20 -31.66 -11.04 32.96
C LEU A 20 -32.15 -9.84 32.14
N ILE A 21 -32.44 -8.74 32.84
CA ILE A 21 -32.71 -7.44 32.22
C ILE A 21 -31.36 -6.87 31.74
N PRO A 22 -31.29 -6.16 30.59
CA PRO A 22 -30.02 -5.65 30.04
C PRO A 22 -29.09 -4.94 31.04
N ASP A 23 -29.65 -4.12 31.94
CA ASP A 23 -28.89 -3.36 32.93
C ASP A 23 -28.31 -4.23 34.07
N GLU A 24 -28.83 -5.44 34.26
CA GLU A 24 -28.38 -6.39 35.29
C GLU A 24 -27.31 -7.36 34.79
N ILE A 25 -27.04 -7.42 33.47
CA ILE A 25 -26.08 -8.36 32.86
C ILE A 25 -24.66 -8.08 33.37
N ASP A 26 -24.19 -6.85 33.23
CA ASP A 26 -22.81 -6.49 33.56
C ASP A 26 -22.50 -6.62 35.07
N PRO A 27 -23.35 -6.13 36.00
CA PRO A 27 -23.15 -6.33 37.43
C PRO A 27 -23.13 -7.81 37.86
N THR A 28 -23.93 -8.65 37.18
CA THR A 28 -24.05 -10.08 37.50
C THR A 28 -22.80 -10.86 37.09
N PHE A 29 -22.26 -10.62 35.89
CA PHE A 29 -21.18 -11.44 35.35
C PHE A 29 -19.79 -10.82 35.46
N ARG A 30 -19.60 -9.53 35.13
CA ARG A 30 -18.25 -8.93 34.98
C ARG A 30 -17.46 -8.79 36.28
N SER A 31 -18.08 -9.00 37.43
CA SER A 31 -17.43 -8.96 38.75
C SER A 31 -16.96 -10.34 39.24
N THR A 32 -17.43 -11.42 38.60
CA THR A 32 -17.25 -12.80 39.08
C THR A 32 -16.71 -13.75 38.02
N CYS A 33 -16.98 -13.47 36.74
CA CYS A 33 -16.68 -14.30 35.59
C CYS A 33 -15.90 -13.51 34.53
N ILE A 34 -15.24 -14.25 33.64
CA ILE A 34 -14.59 -13.71 32.44
C ILE A 34 -15.36 -14.14 31.18
N ASP A 35 -15.20 -13.39 30.09
CA ASP A 35 -15.70 -13.80 28.78
C ASP A 35 -14.73 -14.82 28.16
N LEU A 36 -15.09 -16.10 28.23
CA LEU A 36 -14.24 -17.23 27.85
C LEU A 36 -13.92 -17.28 26.35
N ILE A 37 -14.70 -16.57 25.53
CA ILE A 37 -14.55 -16.54 24.07
C ILE A 37 -14.03 -15.21 23.54
N SER A 38 -13.74 -14.24 24.41
CA SER A 38 -13.24 -12.93 23.99
C SER A 38 -12.02 -13.06 23.07
N GLY A 39 -11.99 -12.27 22.00
CA GLY A 39 -10.84 -12.20 21.11
C GLY A 39 -9.56 -11.76 21.83
N THR A 40 -9.69 -10.93 22.88
CA THR A 40 -8.54 -10.47 23.69
C THR A 40 -7.92 -11.58 24.54
N LEU A 41 -8.72 -12.54 25.01
CA LEU A 41 -8.19 -13.73 25.68
C LEU A 41 -7.60 -14.77 24.71
N GLY A 42 -7.73 -14.54 23.39
CA GLY A 42 -7.30 -15.47 22.34
C GLY A 42 -8.42 -16.37 21.80
N GLY A 43 -9.69 -16.03 22.06
CA GLY A 43 -10.84 -16.72 21.47
C GLY A 43 -10.84 -16.62 19.95
N LYS A 44 -11.17 -17.71 19.26
CA LYS A 44 -11.05 -17.81 17.79
C LYS A 44 -12.26 -18.51 17.17
N ILE A 45 -12.72 -17.96 16.04
CA ILE A 45 -13.70 -18.64 15.18
C ILE A 45 -12.98 -19.74 14.40
N LEU A 46 -13.44 -20.98 14.53
CA LEU A 46 -12.87 -22.13 13.81
C LEU A 46 -13.65 -22.48 12.54
N GLY A 47 -14.96 -22.21 12.53
CA GLY A 47 -15.82 -22.49 11.40
C GLY A 47 -17.20 -21.87 11.57
N PHE A 48 -17.91 -21.71 10.47
CA PHE A 48 -19.24 -21.11 10.41
C PHE A 48 -20.02 -21.68 9.23
N SER A 49 -21.35 -21.52 9.24
CA SER A 49 -22.23 -21.88 8.12
C SER A 49 -22.20 -20.85 6.99
N ASP A 50 -22.33 -19.57 7.32
CA ASP A 50 -22.36 -18.42 6.40
C ASP A 50 -21.88 -17.15 7.13
N GLN A 51 -21.47 -16.12 6.39
CA GLN A 51 -21.05 -14.81 6.94
C GLN A 51 -21.16 -13.70 5.87
N TRP A 52 -22.17 -13.79 5.02
CA TRP A 52 -22.23 -13.00 3.78
C TRP A 52 -22.26 -11.49 4.00
N PHE A 53 -23.07 -10.99 4.92
CA PHE A 53 -23.24 -9.55 5.12
C PHE A 53 -22.24 -9.01 6.14
N ALA A 54 -21.90 -9.79 7.17
CA ALA A 54 -20.92 -9.39 8.17
C ALA A 54 -20.19 -10.60 8.78
N GLU A 55 -18.89 -10.44 9.06
CA GLU A 55 -17.97 -11.51 9.46
C GLU A 55 -18.25 -12.04 10.88
N ALA A 56 -18.17 -13.36 11.07
CA ALA A 56 -18.44 -14.00 12.37
C ALA A 56 -17.44 -13.61 13.47
N ALA A 57 -16.24 -13.16 13.10
CA ALA A 57 -15.21 -12.73 14.05
C ALA A 57 -15.64 -11.52 14.91
N ASN A 58 -16.55 -10.68 14.40
CA ASN A 58 -17.06 -9.51 15.11
C ASN A 58 -17.79 -9.87 16.41
N LEU A 59 -18.31 -11.09 16.52
CA LEU A 59 -18.97 -11.58 17.73
C LEU A 59 -18.06 -11.54 18.96
N LEU A 60 -16.75 -11.73 18.76
CA LEU A 60 -15.75 -11.87 19.83
C LEU A 60 -15.10 -10.54 20.23
N THR A 61 -15.36 -9.46 19.47
CA THR A 61 -14.75 -8.15 19.68
C THR A 61 -15.14 -7.62 21.06
N PRO A 62 -14.21 -7.19 21.94
CA PRO A 62 -14.53 -6.80 23.33
C PRO A 62 -15.33 -5.50 23.43
N THR A 63 -15.19 -4.59 22.46
CA THR A 63 -15.89 -3.31 22.44
C THR A 63 -17.38 -3.47 22.15
N PRO A 64 -18.23 -2.54 22.64
CA PRO A 64 -19.63 -2.47 22.23
C PRO A 64 -19.76 -2.32 20.70
N PRO A 65 -20.82 -2.87 20.08
CA PRO A 65 -21.10 -2.66 18.66
C PRO A 65 -21.17 -1.19 18.30
N ILE A 66 -20.66 -0.83 17.11
CA ILE A 66 -20.81 0.51 16.54
C ILE A 66 -21.64 0.48 15.25
N ARG A 67 -22.31 1.59 14.94
CA ARG A 67 -23.04 1.78 13.68
C ARG A 67 -22.44 2.93 12.89
N GLN A 68 -22.22 2.71 11.60
CA GLN A 68 -21.80 3.73 10.64
C GLN A 68 -22.87 3.88 9.56
N PRO A 69 -23.91 4.72 9.78
CA PRO A 69 -24.97 4.94 8.80
C PRO A 69 -24.41 5.43 7.47
N GLY A 70 -24.84 4.82 6.36
CA GLY A 70 -24.38 5.18 5.01
C GLY A 70 -23.16 4.41 4.51
N LYS A 71 -22.40 3.74 5.40
CA LYS A 71 -21.29 2.88 5.00
C LYS A 71 -21.80 1.60 4.35
N MET A 72 -21.50 1.43 3.07
CA MET A 72 -21.83 0.23 2.29
C MET A 72 -20.57 -0.59 2.05
N VAL A 73 -20.68 -1.90 2.24
CA VAL A 73 -19.71 -2.90 1.77
C VAL A 73 -20.26 -3.57 0.52
N PHE A 74 -19.39 -4.29 -0.21
CA PHE A 74 -19.77 -4.97 -1.46
C PHE A 74 -20.93 -5.96 -1.31
N THR A 75 -21.24 -6.42 -0.09
CA THR A 75 -22.35 -7.32 0.20
C THR A 75 -23.61 -6.60 0.71
N GLY A 76 -23.57 -5.32 1.08
CA GLY A 76 -24.72 -4.60 1.63
C GLY A 76 -24.33 -3.44 2.56
N ALA A 77 -25.21 -3.06 3.49
CA ALA A 77 -24.86 -2.10 4.53
C ALA A 77 -23.83 -2.73 5.49
N TRP A 78 -22.83 -1.96 5.89
CA TRP A 78 -21.83 -2.42 6.85
C TRP A 78 -22.45 -2.57 8.24
N TYR A 79 -22.22 -3.72 8.87
CA TYR A 79 -22.62 -4.01 10.26
C TYR A 79 -21.41 -4.48 11.08
N ASP A 80 -21.33 -3.98 12.31
CA ASP A 80 -20.40 -4.46 13.34
C ASP A 80 -21.01 -5.67 14.06
N GLY A 81 -21.03 -6.81 13.37
CA GLY A 81 -21.61 -8.05 13.85
C GLY A 81 -21.37 -9.21 12.89
N TRP A 82 -22.03 -10.33 13.15
CA TRP A 82 -22.17 -11.47 12.25
C TRP A 82 -23.55 -11.42 11.60
N GLU A 83 -23.62 -11.46 10.26
CA GLU A 83 -24.89 -11.50 9.54
C GLU A 83 -24.81 -12.44 8.34
N THR A 84 -25.79 -13.36 8.27
CA THR A 84 -25.88 -14.41 7.26
C THR A 84 -26.89 -14.10 6.16
N ARG A 85 -26.80 -14.83 5.03
CA ARG A 85 -27.79 -14.71 3.95
C ARG A 85 -29.18 -15.09 4.42
N ARG A 86 -30.16 -14.34 3.89
CA ARG A 86 -31.59 -14.64 4.08
C ARG A 86 -31.97 -15.97 3.47
N HIS A 87 -33.00 -16.59 4.03
CA HIS A 87 -33.63 -17.80 3.53
C HIS A 87 -32.71 -19.01 3.61
N ASN A 88 -32.13 -19.23 4.79
CA ASN A 88 -31.39 -20.44 5.08
C ASN A 88 -32.30 -21.67 4.85
N SER A 89 -31.75 -22.65 4.14
CA SER A 89 -32.43 -23.92 3.83
C SER A 89 -32.23 -24.97 4.94
N GLU A 90 -31.21 -24.77 5.77
CA GLU A 90 -30.93 -25.54 6.97
C GLU A 90 -31.70 -24.96 8.17
N PRO A 91 -31.94 -25.72 9.25
CA PRO A 91 -32.75 -25.26 10.38
C PRO A 91 -32.14 -24.07 11.15
N PHE A 92 -30.82 -23.87 11.05
CA PHE A 92 -30.10 -22.78 11.69
C PHE A 92 -28.76 -22.51 11.01
N ASP A 93 -28.29 -21.27 11.11
CA ASP A 93 -26.90 -20.90 10.91
C ASP A 93 -26.10 -21.12 12.20
N TRP A 94 -24.81 -21.41 12.08
CA TRP A 94 -23.97 -21.73 13.24
C TRP A 94 -22.57 -21.16 13.10
N VAL A 95 -21.93 -20.94 14.25
CA VAL A 95 -20.52 -20.57 14.37
C VAL A 95 -19.87 -21.37 15.49
N ILE A 96 -18.71 -21.98 15.22
CA ILE A 96 -17.89 -22.75 16.16
C ILE A 96 -16.72 -21.88 16.62
N ILE A 97 -16.55 -21.81 17.93
CA ILE A 97 -15.62 -20.91 18.60
C ILE A 97 -14.75 -21.72 19.56
N ARG A 98 -13.44 -21.59 19.42
CA ARG A 98 -12.45 -22.07 20.40
C ARG A 98 -12.37 -21.04 21.53
N LEU A 99 -12.49 -21.50 22.78
CA LEU A 99 -12.32 -20.64 23.95
C LEU A 99 -10.89 -20.07 23.96
N GLY A 100 -10.71 -18.84 24.44
CA GLY A 100 -9.39 -18.22 24.62
C GLY A 100 -8.59 -18.82 25.77
N VAL A 101 -9.24 -19.66 26.58
CA VAL A 101 -8.61 -20.38 27.70
C VAL A 101 -8.48 -21.87 27.38
N ALA A 102 -7.61 -22.57 28.12
CA ALA A 102 -7.38 -24.00 27.91
C ALA A 102 -8.69 -24.80 28.03
N SER A 103 -9.46 -24.55 29.10
CA SER A 103 -10.84 -25.01 29.28
C SER A 103 -11.57 -24.13 30.31
N GLY A 104 -12.90 -24.14 30.30
CA GLY A 104 -13.69 -23.36 31.27
C GLY A 104 -15.08 -23.94 31.55
N THR A 105 -15.64 -23.59 32.70
CA THR A 105 -17.03 -23.87 33.06
C THR A 105 -17.88 -22.63 32.83
N VAL A 106 -19.08 -22.78 32.28
CA VAL A 106 -19.96 -21.67 31.90
C VAL A 106 -20.95 -21.37 33.02
N GLU A 107 -21.16 -20.09 33.33
CA GLU A 107 -22.18 -19.60 34.27
C GLU A 107 -23.30 -18.81 33.56
N GLY A 108 -23.00 -18.18 32.43
CA GLY A 108 -23.99 -17.40 31.70
C GLY A 108 -23.62 -17.11 30.25
N VAL A 109 -24.61 -16.61 29.53
CA VAL A 109 -24.53 -16.29 28.10
C VAL A 109 -25.11 -14.90 27.87
N GLU A 110 -24.46 -14.10 27.03
CA GLU A 110 -25.03 -12.87 26.48
C GLU A 110 -25.00 -12.90 24.95
N VAL A 111 -26.10 -12.46 24.34
CA VAL A 111 -26.24 -12.22 22.91
C VAL A 111 -26.74 -10.81 22.72
N ASP A 112 -26.03 -10.01 21.93
CA ASP A 112 -26.40 -8.64 21.60
C ASP A 112 -26.78 -8.56 20.12
N THR A 113 -27.99 -8.08 19.81
CA THR A 113 -28.48 -7.88 18.45
C THR A 113 -28.45 -6.42 18.01
N ALA A 114 -27.68 -5.55 18.70
CA ALA A 114 -27.55 -4.13 18.42
C ALA A 114 -27.51 -3.80 16.91
N PHE A 115 -28.30 -2.81 16.51
CA PHE A 115 -28.46 -2.31 15.15
C PHE A 115 -29.14 -3.24 14.14
N PHE A 116 -29.32 -4.53 14.45
CA PHE A 116 -30.13 -5.45 13.65
C PHE A 116 -31.62 -5.26 13.97
N SER A 117 -32.27 -4.36 13.24
CA SER A 117 -33.68 -3.99 13.43
C SER A 117 -34.54 -4.59 12.31
N GLY A 118 -35.11 -5.76 12.59
CA GLY A 118 -35.94 -6.53 11.65
C GLY A 118 -35.21 -7.69 10.95
N ASN A 119 -33.88 -7.67 10.92
CA ASN A 119 -33.00 -8.74 10.44
C ASN A 119 -32.14 -9.36 11.58
N HIS A 120 -32.53 -9.19 12.84
CA HIS A 120 -31.87 -9.83 13.97
C HIS A 120 -32.11 -11.34 13.96
N ALA A 121 -31.24 -12.08 14.66
CA ALA A 121 -31.47 -13.48 15.00
C ALA A 121 -32.83 -13.69 15.70
N PRO A 122 -33.80 -14.39 15.08
CA PRO A 122 -35.11 -14.62 15.67
C PRO A 122 -35.04 -15.48 16.95
N ALA A 123 -34.15 -16.47 16.96
CA ALA A 123 -33.85 -17.25 18.14
C ALA A 123 -32.41 -17.77 18.10
N VAL A 124 -31.86 -18.10 19.27
CA VAL A 124 -30.48 -18.59 19.43
C VAL A 124 -30.41 -19.79 20.38
N SER A 125 -29.40 -20.63 20.22
CA SER A 125 -29.03 -21.66 21.19
C SER A 125 -27.51 -21.80 21.29
N VAL A 126 -27.02 -22.36 22.39
CA VAL A 126 -25.57 -22.51 22.64
C VAL A 126 -25.25 -23.93 23.10
N GLU A 127 -24.23 -24.51 22.50
CA GLU A 127 -23.73 -25.84 22.83
C GLU A 127 -22.23 -25.83 23.11
N GLY A 128 -21.74 -26.74 23.95
CA GLY A 128 -20.33 -26.86 24.31
C GLY A 128 -19.78 -28.27 24.11
N VAL A 129 -18.47 -28.36 23.88
CA VAL A 129 -17.75 -29.64 23.88
C VAL A 129 -16.34 -29.48 24.46
N PHE A 130 -15.84 -30.55 25.07
CA PHE A 130 -14.44 -30.69 25.46
C PHE A 130 -13.73 -31.59 24.44
N SER A 131 -12.78 -31.01 23.70
CA SER A 131 -11.91 -31.71 22.75
C SER A 131 -10.52 -31.07 22.75
N GLN A 132 -9.49 -31.88 22.49
CA GLN A 132 -8.13 -31.44 22.20
C GLN A 132 -7.84 -31.33 20.70
N ASP A 133 -8.74 -31.86 19.86
CA ASP A 133 -8.63 -31.87 18.40
C ASP A 133 -9.67 -30.91 17.81
N ASP A 134 -9.19 -29.76 17.32
CA ASP A 134 -9.99 -28.71 16.70
C ASP A 134 -10.57 -29.19 15.35
N ASP A 135 -9.81 -29.98 14.58
CA ASP A 135 -10.24 -30.51 13.28
C ASP A 135 -11.42 -31.50 13.44
N GLU A 136 -11.41 -32.30 14.50
CA GLU A 136 -12.53 -33.18 14.84
C GLU A 136 -13.82 -32.38 15.06
N VAL A 137 -13.76 -31.30 15.85
CA VAL A 137 -14.93 -30.48 16.20
C VAL A 137 -15.48 -29.76 14.97
N VAL A 138 -14.61 -29.17 14.14
CA VAL A 138 -15.01 -28.48 12.90
C VAL A 138 -15.63 -29.44 11.90
N SER A 139 -15.20 -30.71 11.87
CA SER A 139 -15.76 -31.73 10.97
C SER A 139 -17.26 -32.00 11.18
N TRP A 140 -17.80 -31.71 12.38
CA TRP A 140 -19.21 -31.95 12.69
C TRP A 140 -20.16 -30.92 12.08
N GLN A 141 -19.67 -29.75 11.68
CA GLN A 141 -20.46 -28.68 11.05
C GLN A 141 -21.76 -28.40 11.85
N GLY A 142 -22.93 -28.45 11.20
CA GLY A 142 -24.25 -28.31 11.83
C GLY A 142 -24.81 -29.61 12.46
N GLY A 143 -24.06 -30.71 12.44
CA GLY A 143 -24.46 -31.99 13.05
C GLY A 143 -24.41 -31.99 14.58
N ARG A 144 -25.00 -33.01 15.23
CA ARG A 144 -24.98 -33.13 16.71
C ARG A 144 -23.63 -33.52 17.29
N GLY A 145 -22.83 -34.33 16.59
CA GLY A 145 -21.47 -34.69 17.04
C GLY A 145 -21.44 -35.11 18.53
N LYS A 146 -20.50 -34.56 19.30
CA LYS A 146 -20.44 -34.66 20.77
C LYS A 146 -20.86 -33.36 21.47
N TRP A 147 -21.66 -32.51 20.81
CA TRP A 147 -22.12 -31.24 21.38
C TRP A 147 -23.14 -31.47 22.51
N GLU A 148 -22.95 -30.74 23.60
CA GLU A 148 -23.85 -30.74 24.77
C GLU A 148 -24.53 -29.37 24.89
N THR A 149 -25.82 -29.36 25.21
CA THR A 149 -26.59 -28.11 25.33
C THR A 149 -26.17 -27.32 26.58
N ILE A 150 -25.69 -26.09 26.37
CA ILE A 150 -25.43 -25.10 27.43
C ILE A 150 -26.66 -24.21 27.60
N LEU A 151 -27.20 -23.71 26.49
CA LEU A 151 -28.40 -22.89 26.43
C LEU A 151 -29.36 -23.49 25.39
N GLY A 152 -30.58 -23.81 25.82
CA GLY A 152 -31.66 -24.22 24.91
C GLY A 152 -32.09 -23.06 23.99
N VAL A 153 -33.03 -23.31 23.09
CA VAL A 153 -33.53 -22.26 22.18
C VAL A 153 -34.16 -21.12 22.98
N GLN A 154 -33.66 -19.90 22.79
CA GLN A 154 -34.18 -18.66 23.35
C GLN A 154 -34.55 -17.70 22.23
N GLU A 155 -35.70 -17.04 22.35
CA GLU A 155 -36.14 -16.04 21.38
C GLU A 155 -35.32 -14.76 21.50
N GLY A 156 -34.90 -14.24 20.36
CA GLY A 156 -34.26 -12.95 20.21
C GLY A 156 -35.24 -11.84 19.89
N GLY A 157 -34.71 -10.66 19.63
CA GLY A 157 -35.48 -9.44 19.41
C GLY A 157 -34.59 -8.35 18.83
N PRO A 158 -35.18 -7.27 18.28
CA PRO A 158 -34.45 -6.30 17.48
C PRO A 158 -33.60 -5.38 18.35
N SER A 159 -32.31 -5.22 17.99
CA SER A 159 -31.41 -4.21 18.53
C SER A 159 -31.39 -4.10 20.06
N GLN A 160 -31.21 -5.23 20.75
CA GLN A 160 -31.14 -5.26 22.22
C GLN A 160 -30.16 -6.33 22.74
N ARG A 161 -29.74 -6.17 23.99
CA ARG A 161 -28.91 -7.15 24.73
C ARG A 161 -29.80 -8.20 25.40
N PHE A 162 -29.40 -9.45 25.32
CA PHE A 162 -30.04 -10.57 26.01
C PHE A 162 -29.03 -11.28 26.89
N GLY A 163 -29.35 -11.45 28.18
CA GLY A 163 -28.51 -12.19 29.11
C GLY A 163 -29.27 -13.34 29.74
N TRP A 164 -28.65 -14.51 29.82
CA TRP A 164 -29.18 -15.68 30.51
C TRP A 164 -28.18 -16.21 31.53
N LYS A 165 -28.61 -16.30 32.79
CA LYS A 165 -27.85 -16.94 33.87
C LYS A 165 -28.29 -18.39 34.03
N LEU A 166 -27.33 -19.31 34.08
CA LEU A 166 -27.61 -20.71 34.41
C LEU A 166 -27.91 -20.84 35.92
N ASP A 167 -28.89 -21.67 36.30
CA ASP A 167 -29.23 -21.89 37.73
C ASP A 167 -28.02 -22.39 38.53
N ALA A 168 -27.14 -23.14 37.88
CA ALA A 168 -25.84 -23.55 38.39
C ALA A 168 -24.80 -23.53 37.26
N PRO A 169 -23.53 -23.19 37.54
CA PRO A 169 -22.45 -23.33 36.58
C PRO A 169 -22.34 -24.75 36.05
N THR A 170 -21.85 -24.89 34.81
CA THR A 170 -21.72 -26.21 34.17
C THR A 170 -20.73 -27.08 34.96
N GLN A 171 -21.14 -28.31 35.28
CA GLN A 171 -20.26 -29.26 35.97
C GLN A 171 -19.11 -29.76 35.09
N LYS A 172 -19.33 -29.74 33.77
CA LYS A 172 -18.33 -30.09 32.77
C LYS A 172 -17.61 -28.84 32.28
N GLN A 173 -16.36 -29.05 31.92
CA GLN A 173 -15.50 -28.06 31.29
C GLN A 173 -15.66 -28.17 29.78
N TYR A 174 -15.54 -27.05 29.09
CA TYR A 174 -15.59 -26.98 27.64
C TYR A 174 -14.33 -26.33 27.10
N THR A 175 -13.92 -26.72 25.90
CA THR A 175 -12.83 -26.09 25.13
C THR A 175 -13.36 -25.38 23.89
N HIS A 176 -14.53 -25.78 23.42
CA HIS A 176 -15.22 -25.20 22.28
C HIS A 176 -16.68 -24.91 22.60
N VAL A 177 -17.22 -23.88 21.97
CA VAL A 177 -18.64 -23.54 22.00
C VAL A 177 -19.17 -23.38 20.58
N ARG A 178 -20.44 -23.69 20.36
CA ARG A 178 -21.16 -23.41 19.12
C ARG A 178 -22.38 -22.55 19.43
N LEU A 179 -22.49 -21.43 18.73
CA LEU A 179 -23.68 -20.59 18.70
C LEU A 179 -24.51 -20.96 17.48
N ASN A 180 -25.80 -21.22 17.68
CA ASN A 180 -26.75 -21.50 16.60
C ASN A 180 -27.78 -20.36 16.54
N MET A 181 -28.11 -19.89 15.33
CA MET A 181 -29.05 -18.82 15.02
C MET A 181 -30.17 -19.36 14.11
N TYR A 182 -31.43 -19.21 14.52
CA TYR A 182 -32.57 -19.87 13.87
C TYR A 182 -33.49 -18.88 13.13
N PRO A 183 -33.73 -19.06 11.81
CA PRO A 183 -32.94 -19.86 10.86
C PRO A 183 -31.71 -19.10 10.33
N ASP A 184 -31.78 -17.77 10.27
CA ASP A 184 -30.78 -16.83 9.78
C ASP A 184 -31.03 -15.43 10.36
N GLY A 185 -30.07 -14.51 10.21
CA GLY A 185 -30.19 -13.13 10.71
C GLY A 185 -28.84 -12.52 11.07
N GLY A 186 -28.88 -11.53 11.98
CA GLY A 186 -27.70 -10.82 12.48
C GLY A 186 -27.58 -10.80 14.00
N ILE A 187 -26.35 -10.93 14.49
CA ILE A 187 -25.95 -10.84 15.91
C ILE A 187 -24.71 -9.95 16.00
N ALA A 188 -24.73 -8.94 16.85
CA ALA A 188 -23.64 -7.99 16.99
C ALA A 188 -22.51 -8.51 17.91
N ARG A 189 -22.84 -9.05 19.09
CA ARG A 189 -21.88 -9.67 20.01
C ARG A 189 -22.40 -10.97 20.62
N PHE A 190 -21.45 -11.83 20.97
CA PHE A 190 -21.71 -13.03 21.74
C PHE A 190 -20.69 -13.13 22.86
N ARG A 191 -21.15 -13.24 24.11
CA ARG A 191 -20.31 -13.43 25.30
C ARG A 191 -20.64 -14.73 25.99
N LEU A 192 -19.60 -15.44 26.41
CA LEU A 192 -19.72 -16.66 27.18
C LEU A 192 -19.07 -16.47 28.55
N PHE A 193 -19.88 -16.14 29.55
CA PHE A 193 -19.39 -15.86 30.89
C PHE A 193 -19.13 -17.15 31.66
N GLY A 194 -17.93 -17.28 32.20
CA GLY A 194 -17.59 -18.43 33.03
C GLY A 194 -16.26 -18.30 33.76
N HIS A 195 -15.79 -19.43 34.28
CA HIS A 195 -14.53 -19.55 35.00
C HIS A 195 -13.55 -20.40 34.19
N ALA A 196 -12.37 -19.85 33.91
CA ALA A 196 -11.28 -20.63 33.35
C ALA A 196 -10.78 -21.65 34.38
N VAL A 197 -10.47 -22.84 33.90
CA VAL A 197 -9.83 -23.89 34.70
C VAL A 197 -8.34 -23.90 34.36
N PRO A 198 -7.46 -23.51 35.30
CA PRO A 198 -6.03 -23.49 35.05
C PRO A 198 -5.51 -24.89 34.74
N VAL A 199 -4.66 -24.98 33.72
CA VAL A 199 -3.87 -26.18 33.43
C VAL A 199 -2.46 -25.93 33.96
N PHE A 200 -2.13 -26.60 35.06
CA PHE A 200 -0.81 -26.46 35.66
C PHE A 200 0.24 -27.21 34.83
N PRO A 201 1.45 -26.65 34.64
CA PRO A 201 2.57 -27.35 34.06
C PRO A 201 2.93 -28.61 34.87
N ASP A 202 3.36 -29.67 34.18
CA ASP A 202 3.88 -30.88 34.84
C ASP A 202 5.19 -30.60 35.60
N ASP A 203 5.97 -29.62 35.11
CA ASP A 203 7.18 -29.15 35.75
C ASP A 203 6.84 -28.20 36.91
N LYS A 204 7.24 -28.59 38.12
CA LYS A 204 6.99 -27.83 39.36
C LYS A 204 7.87 -26.60 39.51
N GLU A 205 8.90 -26.46 38.68
CA GLU A 205 9.78 -25.30 38.63
C GLU A 205 9.40 -24.34 37.48
N ALA A 206 8.41 -24.71 36.66
CA ALA A 206 7.94 -23.85 35.58
C ALA A 206 7.23 -22.60 36.13
N VAL A 207 7.47 -21.47 35.46
CA VAL A 207 6.81 -20.19 35.76
C VAL A 207 5.33 -20.32 35.42
N PHE A 208 4.46 -19.90 36.34
CA PHE A 208 3.01 -20.00 36.18
C PHE A 208 2.32 -18.75 36.73
N ASP A 209 1.72 -17.97 35.84
CA ASP A 209 1.02 -16.75 36.22
C ASP A 209 -0.31 -17.05 36.88
N LEU A 210 -0.37 -16.82 38.19
CA LEU A 210 -1.57 -17.01 39.00
C LEU A 210 -2.61 -15.89 38.82
N ALA A 211 -2.22 -14.72 38.30
CA ALA A 211 -3.11 -13.58 38.09
C ALA A 211 -3.68 -13.54 36.66
N ALA A 212 -3.03 -14.18 35.69
CA ALA A 212 -3.50 -14.23 34.31
C ALA A 212 -4.95 -14.74 34.18
N ALA A 213 -5.75 -14.05 33.36
CA ALA A 213 -7.14 -14.43 33.10
C ALA A 213 -7.25 -15.81 32.45
N GLN A 214 -6.27 -16.19 31.61
CA GLN A 214 -6.19 -17.53 31.01
C GLN A 214 -6.08 -18.65 32.06
N ASN A 215 -5.51 -18.33 33.22
CA ASN A 215 -5.35 -19.25 34.35
C ASN A 215 -6.45 -19.09 35.41
N GLY A 216 -7.49 -18.29 35.14
CA GLY A 216 -8.63 -18.08 36.02
C GLY A 216 -8.51 -16.90 36.98
N GLY A 217 -7.51 -16.04 36.80
CA GLY A 217 -7.44 -14.77 37.53
C GLY A 217 -8.60 -13.84 37.16
N VAL A 218 -9.14 -13.12 38.14
CA VAL A 218 -10.27 -12.20 37.95
C VAL A 218 -10.07 -10.94 38.77
N ALA A 219 -10.19 -9.77 38.13
CA ALA A 219 -10.17 -8.49 38.83
C ALA A 219 -11.57 -8.22 39.40
N VAL A 220 -11.69 -8.29 40.73
CA VAL A 220 -12.98 -8.30 41.42
C VAL A 220 -13.54 -6.89 41.60
N SER A 221 -12.69 -5.95 42.01
CA SER A 221 -13.11 -4.60 42.39
C SER A 221 -11.95 -3.62 42.32
N CYS A 222 -12.24 -2.35 42.07
CA CYS A 222 -11.26 -1.27 42.04
C CYS A 222 -11.82 0.00 42.69
N SER A 223 -10.95 0.98 42.93
CA SER A 223 -11.31 2.30 43.46
C SER A 223 -12.02 3.18 42.43
N ASP A 224 -11.45 3.24 41.22
CA ASP A 224 -11.89 4.11 40.12
C ASP A 224 -11.62 3.42 38.77
N GLN A 225 -12.36 3.81 37.73
CA GLN A 225 -12.07 3.46 36.33
C GLN A 225 -12.46 4.64 35.46
N HIS A 226 -11.45 5.39 34.99
CA HIS A 226 -11.66 6.54 34.11
C HIS A 226 -11.53 6.14 32.64
N PHE A 227 -10.44 5.46 32.28
CA PHE A 227 -10.21 4.85 30.97
C PHE A 227 -9.73 3.40 31.12
N GLY A 228 -10.09 2.55 30.16
CA GLY A 228 -9.86 1.11 30.27
C GLY A 228 -10.63 0.46 31.43
N THR A 229 -10.41 -0.84 31.65
CA THR A 229 -11.05 -1.58 32.75
C THR A 229 -10.02 -2.34 33.56
N LYS A 230 -10.30 -2.56 34.84
CA LYS A 230 -9.48 -3.38 35.75
C LYS A 230 -9.20 -4.79 35.23
N ASP A 231 -10.08 -5.32 34.37
CA ASP A 231 -10.00 -6.68 33.82
C ASP A 231 -8.90 -6.79 32.76
N ASN A 232 -8.57 -5.66 32.10
CA ASN A 232 -7.50 -5.59 31.11
C ASN A 232 -6.13 -5.90 31.70
N LEU A 233 -5.94 -5.68 33.00
CA LEU A 233 -4.70 -6.02 33.73
C LEU A 233 -4.40 -7.52 33.75
N LEU A 234 -5.31 -8.39 33.33
CA LEU A 234 -5.11 -9.83 33.39
C LEU A 234 -5.13 -10.47 31.99
N LEU A 235 -5.21 -9.65 30.95
CA LEU A 235 -5.26 -10.09 29.56
C LEU A 235 -3.84 -10.40 29.04
N PRO A 236 -3.75 -11.24 27.99
CA PRO A 236 -2.45 -11.63 27.46
C PRO A 236 -1.76 -10.51 26.66
N GLY A 237 -0.44 -10.44 26.81
CA GLY A 237 0.45 -9.43 26.21
C GLY A 237 0.30 -8.01 26.79
N ARG A 238 1.11 -7.07 26.27
CA ARG A 238 1.25 -5.70 26.83
C ARG A 238 0.21 -4.67 26.33
N GLY A 239 -0.82 -5.11 25.62
CA GLY A 239 -1.78 -4.21 24.95
C GLY A 239 -1.18 -3.42 23.76
N LYS A 240 -2.03 -2.76 22.97
CA LYS A 240 -1.60 -1.94 21.82
C LYS A 240 -1.46 -0.46 22.16
N ASP A 241 -2.29 0.03 23.07
CA ASP A 241 -2.33 1.41 23.53
C ASP A 241 -2.88 1.50 24.96
N MET A 242 -3.06 2.71 25.49
CA MET A 242 -3.56 2.95 26.85
C MET A 242 -5.00 2.44 27.08
N GLY A 243 -5.81 2.28 26.02
CA GLY A 243 -7.18 1.77 26.10
C GLY A 243 -7.25 0.30 26.50
N ASP A 244 -6.18 -0.45 26.25
CA ASP A 244 -5.99 -1.84 26.66
C ASP A 244 -5.42 -1.98 28.09
N GLY A 245 -5.30 -0.88 28.85
CA GLY A 245 -4.87 -0.88 30.26
C GLY A 245 -6.00 -0.60 31.25
N TRP A 246 -5.63 -0.27 32.49
CA TRP A 246 -6.51 0.32 33.50
C TRP A 246 -5.98 1.68 33.94
N GLU A 247 -6.78 2.73 33.78
CA GLU A 247 -6.43 4.11 34.14
C GLU A 247 -7.49 4.74 35.05
N THR A 248 -7.01 5.50 36.04
CA THR A 248 -7.85 6.25 36.99
C THR A 248 -7.79 7.76 36.77
N ALA A 249 -8.81 8.46 37.27
CA ALA A 249 -8.92 9.90 37.15
C ALA A 249 -7.83 10.62 37.96
N ARG A 250 -7.23 11.67 37.37
CA ARG A 250 -6.21 12.47 38.04
C ARG A 250 -6.70 13.06 39.36
N SER A 251 -6.05 12.71 40.45
CA SER A 251 -6.41 13.19 41.79
C SER A 251 -5.63 14.45 42.18
N ARG A 252 -6.26 15.26 43.04
CA ARG A 252 -5.66 16.47 43.65
C ARG A 252 -5.62 16.40 45.17
N SER A 253 -6.16 15.33 45.75
CA SER A 253 -6.27 15.16 47.20
C SER A 253 -4.97 14.62 47.79
N LYS A 254 -4.48 15.26 48.85
CA LYS A 254 -3.22 14.86 49.50
C LYS A 254 -3.33 13.46 50.11
N GLY A 255 -2.51 12.53 49.65
CA GLY A 255 -2.49 11.15 50.12
C GLY A 255 -3.54 10.24 49.48
N HIS A 256 -4.12 10.66 48.36
CA HIS A 256 -4.98 9.79 47.54
C HIS A 256 -4.18 8.60 47.00
N VAL A 257 -4.87 7.46 46.87
CA VAL A 257 -4.37 6.24 46.25
C VAL A 257 -5.53 5.57 45.50
N ASP A 258 -5.21 4.97 44.36
CA ASP A 258 -6.10 4.09 43.64
C ASP A 258 -5.68 2.63 43.83
N TRP A 259 -6.62 1.70 43.76
CA TRP A 259 -6.34 0.29 43.98
C TRP A 259 -7.26 -0.62 43.20
N THR A 260 -6.78 -1.84 42.93
CA THR A 260 -7.57 -2.93 42.35
C THR A 260 -7.28 -4.24 43.08
N ILE A 261 -8.32 -5.06 43.27
CA ILE A 261 -8.24 -6.37 43.93
C ILE A 261 -8.38 -7.45 42.86
N ILE A 262 -7.35 -8.29 42.77
CA ILE A 262 -7.24 -9.40 41.84
C ILE A 262 -7.36 -10.70 42.63
N LYS A 263 -8.33 -11.53 42.27
CA LYS A 263 -8.42 -12.91 42.72
C LYS A 263 -7.51 -13.76 41.84
N LEU A 264 -6.63 -14.53 42.46
CA LEU A 264 -5.75 -15.45 41.74
C LEU A 264 -6.54 -16.67 41.25
N GLY A 265 -6.18 -17.19 40.08
CA GLY A 265 -6.81 -18.37 39.48
C GLY A 265 -6.64 -19.64 40.31
N ALA A 266 -5.58 -19.68 41.13
CA ALA A 266 -5.40 -20.71 42.15
C ALA A 266 -4.69 -20.14 43.40
N PRO A 267 -4.99 -20.67 44.60
CA PRO A 267 -4.20 -20.40 45.79
C PRO A 267 -2.75 -20.88 45.61
N GLY A 268 -1.78 -20.00 45.84
CA GLY A 268 -0.36 -20.32 45.66
C GLY A 268 0.55 -19.39 46.44
N TYR A 269 1.86 -19.67 46.46
CA TYR A 269 2.83 -18.72 47.00
C TYR A 269 3.40 -17.88 45.86
N VAL A 270 3.45 -16.56 46.03
CA VAL A 270 3.94 -15.66 44.96
C VAL A 270 5.40 -15.31 45.22
N GLU A 271 6.30 -15.54 44.26
CA GLU A 271 7.71 -15.18 44.38
C GLU A 271 8.00 -13.74 43.89
N LYS A 272 7.38 -13.38 42.76
CA LYS A 272 7.65 -12.15 42.01
C LYS A 272 6.34 -11.53 41.53
N PHE A 273 6.29 -10.20 41.56
CA PHE A 273 5.25 -9.40 40.94
C PHE A 273 5.87 -8.56 39.82
N VAL A 274 5.17 -8.41 38.71
CA VAL A 274 5.51 -7.53 37.60
C VAL A 274 4.38 -6.51 37.46
N VAL A 275 4.72 -5.22 37.40
CA VAL A 275 3.74 -4.16 37.13
C VAL A 275 4.20 -3.42 35.89
N ASP A 276 3.39 -3.42 34.84
CA ASP A 276 3.75 -2.84 33.56
C ASP A 276 3.06 -1.48 33.38
N THR A 277 3.78 -0.48 32.89
CA THR A 277 3.21 0.83 32.56
C THR A 277 3.26 1.10 31.06
N ALA A 278 3.29 0.02 30.25
CA ALA A 278 3.21 0.07 28.80
C ALA A 278 2.18 1.10 28.32
N HIS A 279 2.58 1.91 27.34
CA HIS A 279 1.77 2.97 26.73
C HIS A 279 1.43 4.17 27.63
N PHE A 280 1.51 4.05 28.97
CA PHE A 280 1.29 5.14 29.91
C PHE A 280 2.55 6.00 30.07
N ARG A 281 2.77 6.91 29.11
CA ARG A 281 3.98 7.76 29.07
C ARG A 281 3.89 9.03 29.90
N GLY A 282 2.71 9.66 29.95
CA GLY A 282 2.48 10.92 30.67
C GLY A 282 1.63 10.79 31.94
N ASN A 283 1.02 9.63 32.15
CA ASN A 283 0.00 9.34 33.15
C ASN A 283 0.24 8.02 33.90
N PHE A 284 1.46 7.46 33.86
CA PHE A 284 1.84 6.34 34.74
C PHE A 284 1.80 6.77 36.22
N PRO A 285 1.54 5.83 37.16
CA PRO A 285 1.56 6.14 38.57
C PRO A 285 2.95 6.60 39.02
N GLN A 286 3.03 7.47 40.03
CA GLN A 286 4.32 7.90 40.57
C GLN A 286 5.00 6.76 41.35
N LYS A 287 4.19 5.99 42.09
CA LYS A 287 4.61 4.79 42.81
C LYS A 287 3.53 3.72 42.79
N VAL A 288 3.94 2.48 42.96
CA VAL A 288 3.05 1.34 43.18
C VAL A 288 3.41 0.58 44.46
N ALA A 289 2.41 0.03 45.13
CA ALA A 289 2.56 -0.89 46.26
C ALA A 289 1.65 -2.10 46.05
N ILE A 290 2.00 -3.24 46.64
CA ILE A 290 1.23 -4.48 46.50
C ILE A 290 1.02 -5.11 47.87
N GLU A 291 -0.23 -5.49 48.14
CA GLU A 291 -0.62 -6.27 49.32
C GLU A 291 -1.20 -7.62 48.90
N ALA A 292 -1.05 -8.66 49.73
CA ALA A 292 -1.60 -9.99 49.49
C ALA A 292 -2.34 -10.53 50.71
N ILE A 293 -3.36 -11.36 50.49
CA ILE A 293 -4.18 -11.96 51.55
C ILE A 293 -4.54 -13.42 51.24
N GLU A 294 -4.57 -14.25 52.29
CA GLU A 294 -5.21 -15.58 52.27
C GLU A 294 -6.66 -15.44 52.75
N TRP A 295 -7.59 -15.27 51.81
CA TRP A 295 -9.01 -15.14 52.13
C TRP A 295 -9.69 -16.52 52.19
N LYS A 296 -10.32 -16.82 53.34
CA LYS A 296 -11.03 -18.09 53.62
C LYS A 296 -12.53 -17.93 53.88
N ALA A 297 -13.04 -16.70 53.89
CA ALA A 297 -14.47 -16.44 54.10
C ALA A 297 -15.25 -16.53 52.77
N GLU A 298 -16.58 -16.63 52.84
CA GLU A 298 -17.43 -16.61 51.64
C GLU A 298 -17.38 -15.22 50.95
N GLY A 299 -17.35 -15.23 49.62
CA GLY A 299 -17.22 -14.02 48.80
C GLY A 299 -15.80 -13.48 48.70
N ASN A 300 -15.66 -12.27 48.12
CA ASN A 300 -14.36 -11.62 47.90
C ASN A 300 -14.02 -10.63 49.04
N PRO A 301 -12.74 -10.43 49.39
CA PRO A 301 -12.33 -9.49 50.44
C PRO A 301 -12.59 -8.03 50.04
N SER A 302 -12.93 -7.18 51.03
CA SER A 302 -12.95 -5.72 50.84
C SER A 302 -11.54 -5.12 50.92
N ALA A 303 -11.35 -3.93 50.37
CA ALA A 303 -10.06 -3.23 50.41
C ALA A 303 -9.55 -2.92 51.84
N GLU A 304 -10.47 -2.79 52.80
CA GLU A 304 -10.21 -2.53 54.22
C GLU A 304 -10.23 -3.80 55.09
N ALA A 305 -10.32 -4.98 54.47
CA ALA A 305 -10.37 -6.24 55.21
C ALA A 305 -9.12 -6.43 56.08
N LYS A 306 -9.30 -6.96 57.30
CA LYS A 306 -8.18 -7.30 58.17
C LYS A 306 -7.47 -8.53 57.61
N GLY A 307 -6.18 -8.42 57.29
CA GLY A 307 -5.36 -9.53 56.82
C GLY A 307 -4.54 -9.27 55.56
N TRP A 308 -4.69 -8.10 54.93
CA TRP A 308 -3.79 -7.66 53.87
C TRP A 308 -2.37 -7.46 54.42
N ASN A 309 -1.41 -8.17 53.84
CA ASN A 309 0.00 -8.05 54.18
C ASN A 309 0.73 -7.33 53.04
N GLU A 310 1.50 -6.29 53.36
CA GLU A 310 2.36 -5.63 52.39
C GLU A 310 3.43 -6.62 51.89
N VAL A 311 3.42 -6.88 50.58
CA VAL A 311 4.38 -7.77 49.91
C VAL A 311 5.40 -6.98 49.08
N VAL A 312 4.97 -5.82 48.55
CA VAL A 312 5.83 -4.86 47.85
C VAL A 312 5.60 -3.46 48.44
N PRO A 313 6.63 -2.83 49.04
CA PRO A 313 6.51 -1.48 49.58
C PRO A 313 6.36 -0.44 48.46
N PRO A 314 5.85 0.77 48.76
CA PRO A 314 5.70 1.86 47.79
C PRO A 314 6.98 2.16 47.00
N SER A 315 7.01 1.71 45.74
CA SER A 315 8.18 1.74 44.85
C SER A 315 7.93 2.64 43.66
N LYS A 316 8.94 3.39 43.23
CA LYS A 316 8.81 4.34 42.11
C LYS A 316 8.67 3.59 40.78
N THR A 317 7.77 4.07 39.95
CA THR A 317 7.51 3.58 38.58
C THR A 317 7.97 4.61 37.54
N GLY A 318 8.25 4.14 36.34
CA GLY A 318 8.60 4.90 35.15
C GLY A 318 7.54 4.75 34.05
N PRO A 319 7.64 5.54 32.97
CA PRO A 319 6.76 5.44 31.81
C PRO A 319 7.11 4.24 30.93
N ASP A 320 6.10 3.60 30.36
CA ASP A 320 6.24 2.61 29.26
C ASP A 320 7.22 1.45 29.55
N GLN A 321 7.19 0.95 30.80
CA GLN A 321 8.20 0.01 31.30
C GLN A 321 7.61 -1.07 32.22
N GLU A 322 8.18 -2.28 32.15
CA GLU A 322 7.93 -3.36 33.11
C GLU A 322 8.73 -3.17 34.41
N HIS A 323 8.05 -3.32 35.56
CA HIS A 323 8.64 -3.15 36.88
C HIS A 323 8.61 -4.47 37.65
N ASP A 324 9.80 -5.00 37.89
CA ASP A 324 9.99 -6.25 38.61
C ASP A 324 10.13 -6.05 40.13
N PHE A 325 9.23 -6.67 40.90
CA PHE A 325 9.25 -6.64 42.35
C PHE A 325 9.38 -8.05 42.95
N THR A 326 10.35 -8.23 43.85
CA THR A 326 10.49 -9.48 44.61
C THR A 326 9.58 -9.45 45.83
N ASN A 327 8.83 -10.52 46.08
CA ASN A 327 7.99 -10.62 47.26
C ASN A 327 8.84 -10.64 48.54
N SER A 328 8.62 -9.65 49.41
CA SER A 328 9.30 -9.53 50.71
C SER A 328 8.79 -10.52 51.76
N ALA A 329 7.55 -11.02 51.63
CA ALA A 329 6.91 -11.99 52.52
C ALA A 329 6.93 -13.41 51.89
N ARG A 330 8.12 -14.00 51.75
CA ARG A 330 8.28 -15.37 51.21
C ARG A 330 7.61 -16.40 52.14
N GLY A 331 6.76 -17.26 51.57
CA GLY A 331 6.16 -18.40 52.29
C GLY A 331 4.73 -18.20 52.81
N SER A 332 4.04 -17.09 52.47
CA SER A 332 2.60 -16.95 52.70
C SER A 332 1.79 -17.35 51.46
N VAL A 333 0.76 -18.18 51.65
CA VAL A 333 -0.21 -18.49 50.59
C VAL A 333 -1.07 -17.25 50.32
N ALA A 334 -1.23 -16.88 49.06
CA ALA A 334 -2.13 -15.80 48.63
C ALA A 334 -3.29 -16.38 47.84
N THR A 335 -4.48 -15.85 48.07
CA THR A 335 -5.66 -16.09 47.21
C THR A 335 -6.07 -14.83 46.46
N HIS A 336 -5.76 -13.65 47.03
CA HIS A 336 -6.01 -12.36 46.39
C HIS A 336 -4.80 -11.43 46.56
N VAL A 337 -4.65 -10.53 45.60
CA VAL A 337 -3.63 -9.50 45.54
C VAL A 337 -4.32 -8.15 45.36
N LYS A 338 -3.81 -7.11 46.03
CA LYS A 338 -4.28 -5.73 45.88
C LYS A 338 -3.13 -4.89 45.36
N LEU A 339 -3.26 -4.42 44.13
CA LEU A 339 -2.36 -3.45 43.52
C LEU A 339 -2.81 -2.05 43.92
N ILE A 340 -1.89 -1.21 44.37
CA ILE A 340 -2.13 0.16 44.83
C ILE A 340 -1.28 1.11 44.00
N MET A 341 -1.90 2.08 43.34
CA MET A 341 -1.29 3.19 42.62
C MET A 341 -1.27 4.46 43.49
N ILE A 342 -0.17 5.22 43.41
CA ILE A 342 0.02 6.43 44.19
C ILE A 342 0.52 7.56 43.28
N PRO A 343 -0.13 8.74 43.27
CA PRO A 343 -1.48 8.98 43.82
C PRO A 343 -2.60 8.35 42.98
N ASP A 344 -2.40 8.28 41.67
CA ASP A 344 -3.32 7.86 40.60
C ASP A 344 -2.48 7.52 39.36
N GLY A 345 -3.08 7.02 38.28
CA GLY A 345 -2.41 6.81 37.00
C GLY A 345 -2.97 5.64 36.19
N GLY A 346 -2.18 5.19 35.21
CA GLY A 346 -2.50 4.04 34.37
C GLY A 346 -1.44 2.94 34.40
N VAL A 347 -1.92 1.69 34.34
CA VAL A 347 -1.11 0.47 34.42
C VAL A 347 -1.64 -0.53 33.39
N ALA A 348 -0.72 -1.21 32.72
CA ALA A 348 -0.96 -2.41 31.93
C ALA A 348 -0.36 -3.61 32.68
N LEU A 349 -0.65 -4.84 32.27
CA LEU A 349 0.09 -5.99 32.83
C LEU A 349 0.61 -6.82 31.67
N ASP A 350 1.84 -7.31 31.82
CA ASP A 350 2.43 -8.32 30.96
C ASP A 350 2.20 -9.72 31.56
N ASP A 351 2.11 -10.74 30.69
CA ASP A 351 1.87 -12.17 30.95
C ASP A 351 2.97 -12.88 31.76
N ASN A 352 3.88 -12.15 32.40
CA ASN A 352 5.05 -12.69 33.09
C ASN A 352 4.99 -12.54 34.62
N LEU A 353 3.80 -12.59 35.24
CA LEU A 353 3.69 -12.59 36.70
C LEU A 353 3.99 -14.00 37.29
N ALA A 354 4.68 -14.03 38.43
CA ALA A 354 4.85 -15.18 39.33
C ALA A 354 5.67 -16.41 38.86
N ARG A 355 6.92 -16.49 39.33
CA ARG A 355 7.59 -17.77 39.59
C ARG A 355 6.91 -18.49 40.75
N HIS A 356 6.69 -19.80 40.63
CA HIS A 356 6.34 -20.61 41.78
C HIS A 356 7.06 -21.97 41.80
N GLN A 357 7.34 -22.42 43.03
CA GLN A 357 7.85 -23.73 43.40
C GLN A 357 6.80 -24.34 44.35
N GLN A 358 6.05 -25.34 43.89
CA GLN A 358 4.94 -25.90 44.68
C GLN A 358 5.34 -27.14 45.49
N HIS A 359 5.28 -27.03 46.82
CA HIS A 359 5.06 -28.16 47.73
C HIS A 359 3.56 -28.25 48.07
N LEU A 360 2.87 -29.24 47.50
CA LEU A 360 1.44 -29.53 47.71
C LEU A 360 1.14 -29.96 49.17
N TYR A 361 0.06 -29.41 49.75
CA TYR A 361 -0.76 -30.08 50.77
C TYR A 361 -2.00 -30.67 50.09
N PRO A 362 -2.46 -31.87 50.48
CA PRO A 362 -3.55 -32.56 49.79
C PRO A 362 -4.92 -32.08 50.31
N ALA A 363 -5.83 -31.74 49.39
CA ALA A 363 -7.26 -31.75 49.66
C ALA A 363 -7.88 -32.93 48.89
N SER A 364 -8.63 -33.71 49.63
CA SER A 364 -9.16 -35.04 49.34
C SER A 364 -10.28 -35.09 48.29
N GLY A 365 -10.21 -36.10 47.41
CA GLY A 365 -11.36 -36.92 47.03
C GLY A 365 -12.05 -36.62 45.70
N CYS A 366 -11.55 -37.21 44.61
CA CYS A 366 -12.33 -38.04 43.67
C CYS A 366 -11.40 -38.59 42.58
N ALA A 367 -11.47 -39.90 42.35
CA ALA A 367 -10.51 -40.65 41.54
C ALA A 367 -10.79 -40.55 40.02
N PRO A 368 -9.75 -40.48 39.16
CA PRO A 368 -9.87 -40.81 37.75
C PRO A 368 -9.47 -42.28 37.48
N PRO A 369 -10.03 -42.94 36.44
CA PRO A 369 -9.75 -44.33 36.14
C PRO A 369 -8.49 -44.52 35.26
N SER A 370 -7.66 -45.47 35.71
CA SER A 370 -6.79 -46.44 35.01
C SER A 370 -6.28 -46.20 33.58
N ASN A 371 -4.95 -46.17 33.49
CA ASN A 371 -4.06 -46.42 32.34
C ASN A 371 -4.32 -47.73 31.56
N MET A 372 -4.01 -47.69 30.25
CA MET A 372 -3.34 -48.75 29.47
C MET A 372 -2.26 -48.02 28.65
N ASP A 373 -0.97 -48.04 29.00
CA ASP A 373 0.06 -49.11 28.94
C ASP A 373 0.82 -49.18 27.60
N LEU A 374 2.15 -49.34 27.73
CA LEU A 374 3.21 -49.64 26.75
C LEU A 374 3.79 -48.43 25.98
N GLY A 375 5.09 -48.12 26.04
CA GLY A 375 6.23 -48.77 26.67
C GLY A 375 7.55 -48.02 26.42
N ASP A 376 8.51 -48.27 27.31
CA ASP A 376 9.86 -47.68 27.39
C ASP A 376 10.75 -47.90 26.16
N SER A 377 11.56 -46.89 25.83
CA SER A 377 13.01 -47.10 25.63
C SER A 377 13.80 -45.79 25.71
N ILE A 378 14.72 -45.78 26.67
CA ILE A 378 15.69 -44.76 27.07
C ILE A 378 16.77 -44.54 25.99
N GLY A 379 17.19 -43.28 25.81
CA GLY A 379 18.40 -42.89 25.07
C GLY A 379 18.79 -41.44 25.33
N ASP A 380 19.81 -41.28 26.17
CA ASP A 380 20.57 -40.08 26.55
C ASP A 380 21.37 -39.50 25.36
N ASP A 381 21.35 -38.18 25.15
CA ASP A 381 22.55 -37.34 24.92
C ASP A 381 22.21 -35.89 24.52
N GLY A 382 22.97 -34.95 25.09
CA GLY A 382 22.73 -33.51 25.06
C GLY A 382 22.93 -32.78 23.73
N HIS A 383 22.21 -31.68 23.58
CA HIS A 383 22.26 -30.77 22.45
C HIS A 383 23.53 -29.91 22.45
N GLN A 384 24.41 -30.14 21.47
CA GLN A 384 25.26 -29.10 20.89
C GLN A 384 24.78 -28.87 19.45
N GLU A 385 24.28 -27.67 19.15
CA GLU A 385 23.90 -27.28 17.80
C GLU A 385 25.14 -27.22 16.89
N LYS A 386 25.10 -27.95 15.77
CA LYS A 386 26.05 -27.82 14.66
C LYS A 386 25.36 -27.18 13.45
N PRO A 387 26.06 -26.34 12.68
CA PRO A 387 25.49 -25.69 11.50
C PRO A 387 25.19 -26.72 10.39
N ARG A 388 24.09 -26.47 9.66
CA ARG A 388 23.59 -27.34 8.58
C ARG A 388 24.59 -27.40 7.42
N VAL A 389 24.89 -28.62 6.96
CA VAL A 389 25.75 -28.88 5.79
C VAL A 389 24.88 -29.08 4.55
N LEU A 390 25.22 -28.38 3.46
CA LEU A 390 24.54 -28.45 2.16
C LEU A 390 24.87 -29.74 1.37
N PRO A 391 23.95 -30.23 0.51
CA PRO A 391 24.11 -31.43 -0.31
C PRO A 391 25.35 -31.39 -1.24
N PRO A 392 25.83 -32.56 -1.73
CA PRO A 392 27.09 -32.66 -2.48
C PRO A 392 27.08 -32.12 -3.92
N ASP A 393 25.90 -31.87 -4.51
CA ASP A 393 25.74 -31.67 -5.95
C ASP A 393 25.58 -30.20 -6.38
N LEU A 394 26.07 -29.25 -5.59
CA LEU A 394 26.08 -27.81 -5.95
C LEU A 394 27.50 -27.24 -5.82
N PRO A 395 27.96 -26.44 -6.80
CA PRO A 395 29.27 -25.78 -6.72
C PRO A 395 29.29 -24.75 -5.58
N LYS A 396 30.38 -24.75 -4.80
CA LYS A 396 30.46 -24.08 -3.49
C LYS A 396 31.35 -22.82 -3.48
N SER A 397 31.84 -22.36 -4.63
CA SER A 397 32.62 -21.12 -4.73
C SER A 397 32.63 -20.52 -6.15
N LEU A 398 32.75 -19.20 -6.24
CA LEU A 398 32.80 -18.41 -7.48
C LEU A 398 34.11 -18.55 -8.30
N ASP A 399 35.15 -19.18 -7.76
CA ASP A 399 36.47 -19.28 -8.42
C ASP A 399 36.55 -20.27 -9.60
N ASP A 400 35.57 -21.17 -9.78
CA ASP A 400 35.58 -22.15 -10.87
C ASP A 400 35.15 -21.57 -12.24
N ARG A 401 34.93 -20.25 -12.35
CA ARG A 401 34.54 -19.58 -13.62
C ARG A 401 35.67 -18.89 -14.36
N ARG A 402 36.86 -18.76 -13.78
CA ARG A 402 38.01 -18.16 -14.47
C ARG A 402 38.79 -19.23 -15.20
N HIS A 403 38.35 -19.67 -16.38
CA HIS A 403 39.22 -20.22 -17.43
C HIS A 403 38.44 -20.47 -18.73
N VAL A 404 38.32 -19.46 -19.62
CA VAL A 404 38.64 -19.54 -21.08
C VAL A 404 38.80 -18.10 -21.65
N PRO A 405 39.38 -17.91 -22.84
CA PRO A 405 40.52 -17.03 -23.09
C PRO A 405 40.15 -15.59 -23.45
N VAL A 406 41.08 -14.70 -23.13
CA VAL A 406 41.12 -13.29 -23.47
C VAL A 406 41.32 -13.13 -24.98
N ASP A 407 40.28 -12.75 -25.70
CA ASP A 407 40.38 -12.10 -27.01
C ASP A 407 39.45 -10.89 -26.99
N LEU A 408 40.06 -9.70 -26.99
CA LEU A 408 39.39 -8.40 -26.95
C LEU A 408 38.44 -8.26 -28.15
N VAL A 409 37.15 -8.07 -27.86
CA VAL A 409 36.21 -7.49 -28.82
C VAL A 409 36.32 -5.97 -28.67
N PRO A 410 36.70 -5.25 -29.74
CA PRO A 410 36.88 -3.80 -29.70
C PRO A 410 35.54 -3.08 -29.62
N GLU A 411 35.55 -1.94 -28.93
CA GLU A 411 34.47 -0.96 -28.82
C GLU A 411 33.78 -0.73 -30.17
N THR A 412 32.47 -0.96 -30.22
CA THR A 412 31.64 -0.62 -31.37
C THR A 412 30.83 0.60 -30.97
N GLU A 413 31.31 1.79 -31.36
CA GLU A 413 30.53 3.03 -31.31
C GLU A 413 29.31 2.87 -32.24
N MET A 414 28.10 3.08 -31.71
CA MET A 414 26.93 3.32 -32.56
C MET A 414 26.83 4.81 -32.90
N TYR A 415 26.64 5.04 -34.19
CA TYR A 415 26.50 6.32 -34.87
C TYR A 415 25.04 6.79 -34.77
N ASP A 416 24.77 7.91 -34.08
CA ASP A 416 23.45 8.55 -34.11
C ASP A 416 23.35 9.47 -35.35
N GLY A 417 22.28 9.29 -36.11
CA GLY A 417 22.17 9.76 -37.49
C GLY A 417 21.76 11.22 -37.66
N TRP A 418 21.51 12.00 -36.62
CA TRP A 418 20.95 13.36 -36.78
C TRP A 418 21.48 14.47 -35.87
N GLN A 419 22.70 14.33 -35.34
CA GLN A 419 23.60 15.49 -35.12
C GLN A 419 25.03 15.08 -35.43
N GLY A 420 25.48 15.37 -36.65
CA GLY A 420 26.84 15.07 -37.11
C GLY A 420 27.92 15.93 -36.44
N GLN A 421 28.20 15.69 -35.15
CA GLN A 421 29.45 16.01 -34.49
C GLN A 421 29.86 14.89 -33.54
N SER A 422 31.05 14.33 -33.76
CA SER A 422 31.79 13.60 -32.74
C SER A 422 32.51 14.60 -31.85
N GLN A 423 32.25 14.57 -30.54
CA GLN A 423 33.13 15.20 -29.56
C GLN A 423 33.44 14.21 -28.43
N PHE A 424 34.73 13.87 -28.34
CA PHE A 424 35.34 13.27 -27.16
C PHE A 424 35.54 14.36 -26.09
N LEU A 425 35.05 14.08 -24.88
CA LEU A 425 35.59 14.40 -23.54
C LEU A 425 36.31 15.77 -23.28
N THR A 426 35.62 16.58 -22.45
CA THR A 426 36.09 17.46 -21.33
C THR A 426 36.40 18.97 -21.49
N THR A 427 36.07 19.66 -20.37
CA THR A 427 36.46 20.96 -19.78
C THR A 427 35.67 22.28 -20.04
N PRO A 428 35.51 23.15 -19.00
CA PRO A 428 34.46 24.18 -18.91
C PRO A 428 34.94 25.62 -19.18
N ALA A 429 34.01 26.53 -19.54
CA ALA A 429 33.93 28.00 -19.23
C ALA A 429 33.32 28.85 -20.40
N PRO A 430 32.98 30.14 -20.20
CA PRO A 430 31.99 30.75 -19.31
C PRO A 430 30.91 31.56 -20.09
N ALA A 431 29.79 31.90 -19.44
CA ALA A 431 28.62 32.59 -20.02
C ALA A 431 28.82 34.07 -20.42
N LYS A 432 28.06 34.55 -21.45
CA LYS A 432 27.49 35.93 -21.63
C LYS A 432 26.87 36.15 -23.04
N PRO A 433 25.99 37.16 -23.26
CA PRO A 433 24.70 37.46 -22.63
C PRO A 433 23.54 37.56 -23.67
N LEU A 434 22.31 37.66 -23.17
CA LEU A 434 21.03 37.76 -23.88
C LEU A 434 20.95 38.87 -24.95
N ASN A 435 20.21 38.60 -26.04
CA ASN A 435 19.73 39.63 -26.96
C ASN A 435 18.23 39.42 -27.25
N PHE A 436 17.40 40.35 -26.77
CA PHE A 436 15.95 40.41 -27.01
C PHE A 436 15.67 41.12 -28.34
N GLY A 437 14.74 40.58 -29.15
CA GLY A 437 14.22 41.28 -30.31
C GLY A 437 13.28 40.47 -31.19
N ASN A 438 11.99 40.79 -31.11
CA ASN A 438 10.87 40.49 -32.02
C ASN A 438 10.13 39.14 -31.90
N LEU A 439 9.09 39.17 -31.04
CA LEU A 439 7.66 38.84 -31.28
C LEU A 439 7.28 38.55 -32.76
N SER A 440 6.33 37.66 -33.12
CA SER A 440 4.99 37.45 -32.55
C SER A 440 4.25 36.18 -33.04
N LEU A 441 3.27 35.75 -32.21
CA LEU A 441 1.93 35.18 -32.53
C LEU A 441 1.80 33.84 -33.30
N ASN A 442 1.51 32.74 -32.59
CA ASN A 442 0.15 32.18 -32.42
C ASN A 442 0.21 30.75 -31.85
N ASP A 443 -0.59 30.50 -30.80
CA ASP A 443 -1.29 29.27 -30.39
C ASP A 443 -0.52 27.92 -30.49
N ASN A 444 -0.40 27.06 -29.45
CA ASN A 444 -1.39 26.72 -28.44
C ASN A 444 -0.80 25.64 -27.48
N PHE A 445 -1.35 25.57 -26.26
CA PHE A 445 -1.23 24.54 -25.20
C PHE A 445 -0.03 24.61 -24.25
N ASP A 446 -0.34 25.14 -23.05
CA ASP A 446 0.32 24.83 -21.78
C ASP A 446 -0.76 24.51 -20.72
N ASP A 447 -0.26 23.89 -19.67
CA ASP A 447 -0.90 22.92 -18.80
C ASP A 447 -1.73 23.44 -17.60
N GLU A 448 -2.49 22.47 -17.10
CA GLU A 448 -2.84 22.18 -15.71
C GLU A 448 -2.24 23.09 -14.61
N ILE A 449 -3.05 24.05 -14.20
CA ILE A 449 -3.20 24.58 -12.82
C ILE A 449 -4.67 24.27 -12.44
N PRO A 450 -5.03 23.99 -11.16
CA PRO A 450 -6.38 23.60 -10.76
C PRO A 450 -7.45 24.45 -11.47
N ARG A 451 -8.30 23.81 -12.28
CA ARG A 451 -9.19 24.47 -13.25
C ARG A 451 -10.12 25.49 -12.57
N GLY A 452 -9.67 26.73 -12.47
CA GLY A 452 -10.52 27.91 -12.60
C GLY A 452 -11.09 27.96 -14.03
N PRO A 453 -12.27 28.56 -14.25
CA PRO A 453 -12.87 28.58 -15.58
C PRO A 453 -12.01 29.44 -16.51
N LYS A 454 -11.62 28.86 -17.66
CA LYS A 454 -10.84 29.49 -18.75
C LYS A 454 -11.40 30.85 -19.23
N ASP A 455 -12.66 31.15 -18.96
CA ASP A 455 -13.30 32.44 -19.27
C ASP A 455 -12.80 33.60 -18.38
N SER A 456 -12.40 33.33 -17.13
CA SER A 456 -12.05 34.38 -16.16
C SER A 456 -10.67 34.99 -16.39
N ASP A 457 -9.66 34.15 -16.66
CA ASP A 457 -8.28 34.61 -16.93
C ASP A 457 -8.16 35.35 -18.26
N ALA A 458 -8.87 34.88 -19.30
CA ALA A 458 -8.94 35.57 -20.59
C ALA A 458 -9.60 36.95 -20.47
N ARG A 459 -10.68 37.04 -19.67
CA ARG A 459 -11.38 38.31 -19.42
C ARG A 459 -10.59 39.25 -18.50
N LEU A 460 -9.87 38.74 -17.50
CA LEU A 460 -8.98 39.54 -16.67
C LEU A 460 -7.86 40.17 -17.52
N LEU A 461 -7.31 39.40 -18.47
CA LEU A 461 -6.32 39.89 -19.43
C LEU A 461 -6.91 40.97 -20.37
N GLU A 462 -8.16 40.81 -20.80
CA GLU A 462 -8.89 41.82 -21.58
C GLU A 462 -9.19 43.09 -20.75
N MET A 463 -9.57 42.95 -19.48
CA MET A 463 -9.77 44.09 -18.57
C MET A 463 -8.45 44.82 -18.28
N LEU A 464 -7.34 44.10 -18.13
CA LEU A 464 -6.00 44.66 -18.02
C LEU A 464 -5.59 45.40 -19.30
N ALA A 465 -5.91 44.84 -20.47
CA ALA A 465 -5.70 45.50 -21.76
C ALA A 465 -6.57 46.76 -21.91
N ALA A 466 -7.83 46.73 -21.44
CA ALA A 466 -8.72 47.89 -21.40
C ALA A 466 -8.20 48.97 -20.43
N GLN A 467 -7.72 48.59 -19.23
CA GLN A 467 -7.09 49.50 -18.28
C GLN A 467 -5.83 50.15 -18.87
N ALA A 468 -4.99 49.38 -19.56
CA ALA A 468 -3.81 49.88 -20.25
C ALA A 468 -4.17 50.82 -21.42
N ALA A 469 -5.22 50.51 -22.18
CA ALA A 469 -5.75 51.37 -23.24
C ALA A 469 -6.31 52.69 -22.68
N HIS A 470 -6.96 52.65 -21.51
CA HIS A 470 -7.44 53.83 -20.80
C HIS A 470 -6.27 54.68 -20.24
N GLN A 471 -5.17 54.08 -19.79
CA GLN A 471 -3.96 54.81 -19.36
C GLN A 471 -3.19 55.45 -20.53
N ALA A 472 -3.22 54.87 -21.72
CA ALA A 472 -2.50 55.35 -22.91
C ALA A 472 -3.24 56.44 -23.71
N GLY A 473 -4.48 56.79 -23.31
CA GLY A 473 -5.27 57.84 -23.95
C GLY A 473 -4.72 59.26 -23.71
N PRO A 474 -4.96 60.22 -24.63
CA PRO A 474 -4.58 61.62 -24.40
C PRO A 474 -5.25 62.13 -23.13
N GLY A 475 -4.50 62.83 -22.28
CA GLY A 475 -5.00 63.41 -21.03
C GLY A 475 -6.29 64.20 -21.28
N PHE A 476 -7.38 63.72 -20.69
CA PHE A 476 -8.71 64.31 -20.88
C PHE A 476 -8.76 65.74 -20.32
N ASP A 477 -9.40 66.62 -21.09
CA ASP A 477 -9.71 68.01 -20.73
C ASP A 477 -10.55 68.07 -19.42
N ASP A 478 -10.49 69.22 -18.73
CA ASP A 478 -11.18 69.46 -17.45
C ASP A 478 -12.67 69.07 -17.53
N GLU A 479 -13.13 68.19 -16.64
CA GLU A 479 -14.46 67.57 -16.72
C GLU A 479 -15.59 68.61 -16.62
N ASP A 480 -15.32 69.70 -15.91
CA ASP A 480 -16.23 70.84 -15.79
C ASP A 480 -16.26 71.67 -17.08
N GLU A 481 -15.20 71.70 -17.89
CA GLU A 481 -15.20 72.35 -19.21
C GLU A 481 -16.02 71.56 -20.23
N ILE A 482 -15.95 70.22 -20.19
CA ILE A 482 -16.74 69.34 -21.06
C ILE A 482 -18.24 69.47 -20.75
N ALA A 483 -18.61 69.51 -19.46
CA ALA A 483 -19.99 69.72 -19.05
C ALA A 483 -20.53 71.10 -19.49
N ASN A 484 -19.71 72.15 -19.39
CA ASN A 484 -20.09 73.53 -19.71
C ASN A 484 -19.91 73.92 -21.20
N SER A 485 -19.33 73.06 -22.04
CA SER A 485 -19.09 73.37 -23.45
C SER A 485 -20.39 73.53 -24.25
N GLU A 486 -20.56 74.68 -24.91
CA GLU A 486 -21.70 74.95 -25.80
C GLU A 486 -21.57 74.31 -27.19
N THR A 487 -20.40 73.73 -27.52
CA THR A 487 -20.10 73.19 -28.85
C THR A 487 -20.35 71.68 -28.98
N LEU A 488 -20.43 70.95 -27.86
CA LEU A 488 -20.66 69.51 -27.82
C LEU A 488 -22.14 69.20 -27.68
N THR A 489 -22.62 68.20 -28.43
CA THR A 489 -23.99 67.70 -28.27
C THR A 489 -24.16 66.96 -26.95
N ASP A 490 -25.39 66.93 -26.40
CA ASP A 490 -25.68 66.23 -25.13
C ASP A 490 -25.29 64.73 -25.18
N SER A 491 -25.32 64.11 -26.37
CA SER A 491 -24.89 62.72 -26.55
C SER A 491 -23.37 62.56 -26.46
N GLU A 492 -22.59 63.51 -27.01
CA GLU A 492 -21.12 63.48 -26.95
C GLU A 492 -20.60 63.82 -25.55
N LYS A 493 -21.32 64.68 -24.80
CA LYS A 493 -21.02 64.96 -23.40
C LYS A 493 -21.18 63.71 -22.53
N LYS A 494 -22.27 62.95 -22.74
CA LYS A 494 -22.51 61.68 -22.05
C LYS A 494 -21.42 60.66 -22.32
N ASP A 495 -21.03 60.44 -23.58
CA ASP A 495 -19.99 59.46 -23.93
C ASP A 495 -18.62 59.82 -23.30
N LYS A 496 -18.20 61.09 -23.40
CA LYS A 496 -16.91 61.53 -22.85
C LYS A 496 -16.87 61.47 -21.32
N LEU A 497 -17.93 61.90 -20.64
CA LEU A 497 -18.01 61.89 -19.18
C LEU A 497 -18.18 60.47 -18.62
N GLN A 498 -18.88 59.57 -19.32
CA GLN A 498 -18.98 58.16 -18.95
C GLN A 498 -17.64 57.43 -19.08
N LYS A 499 -16.90 57.66 -20.18
CA LYS A 499 -15.54 57.13 -20.36
C LYS A 499 -14.57 57.63 -19.29
N ALA A 500 -14.71 58.90 -18.87
CA ALA A 500 -13.93 59.46 -17.77
C ALA A 500 -14.25 58.79 -16.41
N LEU A 501 -15.53 58.45 -16.15
CA LEU A 501 -15.92 57.71 -14.94
C LEU A 501 -15.34 56.28 -14.91
N ASN A 502 -15.43 55.54 -16.02
CA ASN A 502 -14.89 54.18 -16.11
C ASN A 502 -13.37 54.15 -15.93
N MET A 503 -12.66 55.13 -16.50
CA MET A 503 -11.22 55.29 -16.31
C MET A 503 -10.85 55.67 -14.87
N ALA A 504 -11.63 56.53 -14.22
CA ALA A 504 -11.41 56.85 -12.81
C ALA A 504 -11.66 55.63 -11.92
N ALA A 505 -12.65 54.79 -12.26
CA ALA A 505 -12.98 53.57 -11.54
C ALA A 505 -11.90 52.48 -11.68
N SER A 506 -11.32 52.32 -12.88
CA SER A 506 -10.27 51.33 -13.16
C SER A 506 -8.88 51.72 -12.66
N ASN A 507 -8.60 53.01 -12.47
CA ASN A 507 -7.32 53.50 -11.93
C ASN A 507 -7.35 53.75 -10.41
N GLY A 508 -8.52 53.66 -9.77
CA GLY A 508 -8.65 53.91 -8.33
C GLY A 508 -8.71 55.39 -7.94
N ASP A 509 -9.03 56.31 -8.86
CA ASP A 509 -9.02 57.76 -8.62
C ASP A 509 -10.31 58.24 -7.92
N VAL A 510 -10.30 58.14 -6.59
CA VAL A 510 -11.44 58.49 -5.72
C VAL A 510 -11.80 59.97 -5.81
N GLU A 511 -10.81 60.88 -5.93
CA GLU A 511 -11.06 62.32 -5.97
C GLU A 511 -11.79 62.72 -7.26
N ARG A 512 -11.41 62.10 -8.38
CA ARG A 512 -12.07 62.31 -9.67
C ARG A 512 -13.48 61.73 -9.70
N ILE A 513 -13.71 60.54 -9.13
CA ILE A 513 -15.05 59.96 -8.96
C ILE A 513 -15.95 60.92 -8.16
N LYS A 514 -15.46 61.43 -7.02
CA LYS A 514 -16.23 62.37 -6.18
C LYS A 514 -16.53 63.69 -6.89
N ARG A 515 -15.62 64.20 -7.71
CA ARG A 515 -15.85 65.40 -8.55
C ARG A 515 -16.91 65.15 -9.62
N LEU A 516 -16.80 64.04 -10.36
CA LEU A 516 -17.75 63.65 -11.41
C LEU A 516 -19.17 63.43 -10.86
N LEU A 517 -19.29 62.78 -9.71
CA LEU A 517 -20.58 62.42 -9.10
C LEU A 517 -21.17 63.50 -8.18
N GLY A 518 -20.36 64.50 -7.79
CA GLY A 518 -20.78 65.65 -6.97
C GLY A 518 -20.97 66.96 -7.74
N GLY A 519 -20.46 67.06 -8.97
CA GLY A 519 -20.52 68.26 -9.82
C GLY A 519 -21.72 68.28 -10.79
N ARG A 520 -21.70 69.24 -11.73
CA ARG A 520 -22.72 69.36 -12.80
C ARG A 520 -22.64 68.23 -13.82
N ALA A 521 -21.52 67.52 -13.90
CA ALA A 521 -21.33 66.34 -14.74
C ALA A 521 -22.28 65.18 -14.39
N LYS A 522 -22.81 65.14 -13.16
CA LYS A 522 -23.77 64.12 -12.71
C LYS A 522 -25.01 64.01 -13.59
N GLU A 523 -25.47 65.11 -14.18
CA GLU A 523 -26.65 65.12 -15.07
C GLU A 523 -26.42 64.34 -16.39
N TYR A 524 -25.17 64.12 -16.74
CA TYR A 524 -24.73 63.44 -17.97
C TYR A 524 -24.10 62.07 -17.70
N ILE A 525 -24.08 61.61 -16.45
CA ILE A 525 -23.41 60.36 -16.04
C ILE A 525 -24.45 59.39 -15.52
N ASP A 526 -24.38 58.15 -16.01
CA ASP A 526 -25.12 57.02 -15.46
C ASP A 526 -24.13 56.09 -14.75
N VAL A 527 -24.24 56.00 -13.43
CA VAL A 527 -23.37 55.19 -12.57
C VAL A 527 -23.43 53.70 -12.88
N ASN A 528 -24.47 53.25 -13.60
CA ASN A 528 -24.69 51.86 -13.99
C ASN A 528 -24.56 51.63 -15.50
N ALA A 529 -24.19 52.65 -16.28
CA ALA A 529 -24.03 52.49 -17.71
C ALA A 529 -22.84 51.57 -18.04
N GLU A 530 -23.13 50.67 -18.96
CA GLU A 530 -22.18 49.70 -19.50
C GLU A 530 -21.31 50.39 -20.58
N ASP A 531 -20.02 50.06 -20.62
CA ASP A 531 -19.14 50.49 -21.71
C ASP A 531 -19.33 49.66 -22.99
N GLU A 532 -18.47 49.89 -23.99
CA GLU A 532 -18.49 49.17 -25.27
C GLU A 532 -18.30 47.64 -25.08
N ASP A 533 -17.75 47.21 -23.94
CA ASP A 533 -17.52 45.82 -23.55
C ASP A 533 -18.59 45.28 -22.58
N GLY A 534 -19.64 46.06 -22.29
CA GLY A 534 -20.74 45.64 -21.42
C GLY A 534 -20.42 45.71 -19.92
N THR A 535 -19.39 46.45 -19.52
CA THR A 535 -18.86 46.45 -18.14
C THR A 535 -19.22 47.75 -17.40
N PRO A 536 -19.94 47.69 -16.26
CA PRO A 536 -20.23 48.86 -15.44
C PRO A 536 -19.01 49.32 -14.61
N PRO A 537 -18.91 50.61 -14.24
CA PRO A 537 -17.77 51.15 -13.49
C PRO A 537 -17.48 50.42 -12.16
N LEU A 538 -18.51 49.91 -11.48
CA LEU A 538 -18.38 49.16 -10.23
C LEU A 538 -17.58 47.84 -10.39
N ILE A 539 -17.69 47.19 -11.55
CA ILE A 539 -16.96 45.94 -11.84
C ILE A 539 -15.47 46.21 -12.03
N TYR A 540 -15.09 47.31 -12.71
CA TYR A 540 -13.68 47.71 -12.81
C TYR A 540 -13.05 47.98 -11.46
N ALA A 541 -13.73 48.75 -10.60
CA ALA A 541 -13.24 49.05 -9.25
C ALA A 541 -13.10 47.78 -8.38
N SER A 542 -14.01 46.81 -8.54
CA SER A 542 -14.02 45.55 -7.77
C SER A 542 -12.99 44.54 -8.28
N CYS A 543 -12.75 44.48 -9.60
CA CYS A 543 -11.77 43.59 -10.22
C CYS A 543 -10.32 43.99 -9.83
N PHE A 544 -10.01 45.28 -9.87
CA PHE A 544 -8.66 45.80 -9.57
C PHE A 544 -8.38 46.10 -8.09
N GLY A 545 -9.34 45.86 -7.19
CA GLY A 545 -9.10 45.99 -5.75
C GLY A 545 -9.21 47.43 -5.20
N HIS A 546 -9.93 48.33 -5.87
CA HIS A 546 -10.06 49.74 -5.46
C HIS A 546 -11.22 49.98 -4.48
N GLU A 547 -11.04 49.56 -3.22
CA GLU A 547 -12.08 49.60 -2.18
C GLU A 547 -12.71 50.99 -1.96
N ALA A 548 -11.89 52.05 -1.91
CA ALA A 548 -12.38 53.41 -1.70
C ALA A 548 -13.24 53.95 -2.86
N VAL A 549 -13.00 53.45 -4.08
CA VAL A 549 -13.79 53.77 -5.28
C VAL A 549 -15.10 52.97 -5.28
N VAL A 550 -15.06 51.69 -4.91
CA VAL A 550 -16.26 50.85 -4.73
C VAL A 550 -17.22 51.52 -3.73
N HIS A 551 -16.70 51.99 -2.60
CA HIS A 551 -17.52 52.72 -1.61
C HIS A 551 -18.17 53.98 -2.19
N ALA A 552 -17.39 54.82 -2.90
CA ALA A 552 -17.89 56.05 -3.50
C ALA A 552 -18.95 55.81 -4.60
N LEU A 553 -18.82 54.73 -5.38
CA LEU A 553 -19.80 54.33 -6.39
C LEU A 553 -21.09 53.80 -5.76
N ILE A 554 -21.00 53.00 -4.71
CA ILE A 554 -22.18 52.50 -3.96
C ILE A 554 -22.95 53.67 -3.32
N GLU A 555 -22.25 54.62 -2.69
CA GLU A 555 -22.88 55.84 -2.14
C GLU A 555 -23.60 56.68 -3.20
N ALA A 556 -23.11 56.64 -4.44
CA ALA A 556 -23.72 57.34 -5.57
C ALA A 556 -24.90 56.59 -6.21
N GLY A 557 -25.26 55.40 -5.70
CA GLY A 557 -26.40 54.60 -6.16
C GLY A 557 -26.05 53.57 -7.25
N ALA A 558 -24.80 53.10 -7.30
CA ALA A 558 -24.43 51.98 -8.17
C ALA A 558 -25.17 50.70 -7.78
N ASP A 559 -25.66 49.96 -8.77
CA ASP A 559 -26.32 48.67 -8.61
C ASP A 559 -25.27 47.58 -8.39
N VAL A 560 -25.16 47.12 -7.15
CA VAL A 560 -24.22 46.08 -6.70
C VAL A 560 -24.43 44.73 -7.39
N ASN A 561 -25.62 44.52 -7.98
CA ASN A 561 -26.07 43.29 -8.59
C ASN A 561 -25.99 43.31 -10.11
N LYS A 562 -25.56 44.41 -10.71
CA LYS A 562 -25.41 44.55 -12.15
C LYS A 562 -24.31 43.62 -12.65
N GLN A 563 -24.63 42.83 -13.67
CA GLN A 563 -23.70 41.90 -14.30
C GLN A 563 -23.07 42.49 -15.56
N ASP A 564 -21.84 42.07 -15.87
CA ASP A 564 -21.21 42.35 -17.15
C ASP A 564 -21.77 41.47 -18.29
N ARG A 565 -21.21 41.61 -19.50
CA ARG A 565 -21.56 40.82 -20.68
C ARG A 565 -21.48 39.30 -20.47
N ASN A 566 -20.63 38.83 -19.56
CA ASN A 566 -20.44 37.40 -19.24
C ASN A 566 -21.30 36.95 -18.06
N GLN A 567 -22.22 37.80 -17.59
CA GLN A 567 -23.06 37.56 -16.42
C GLN A 567 -22.26 37.50 -15.10
N TRP A 568 -21.11 38.19 -15.02
CA TRP A 568 -20.34 38.29 -13.78
C TRP A 568 -20.72 39.54 -12.99
N THR A 569 -20.90 39.40 -11.68
CA THR A 569 -21.16 40.52 -10.77
C THR A 569 -19.86 41.09 -10.19
N ALA A 570 -19.93 42.29 -9.65
CA ALA A 570 -18.83 42.90 -8.88
C ALA A 570 -18.34 41.98 -7.73
N LEU A 571 -19.25 41.23 -7.11
CA LEU A 571 -18.93 40.29 -6.02
C LEU A 571 -18.11 39.10 -6.51
N MET A 572 -18.44 38.53 -7.68
CA MET A 572 -17.71 37.41 -8.28
C MET A 572 -16.26 37.79 -8.61
N TRP A 573 -16.06 38.99 -9.16
CA TRP A 573 -14.73 39.54 -9.44
C TRP A 573 -13.92 39.77 -8.15
N ALA A 574 -14.55 40.33 -7.11
CA ALA A 574 -13.90 40.53 -5.82
C ALA A 574 -13.49 39.21 -5.14
N MET A 575 -14.32 38.17 -5.23
CA MET A 575 -14.03 36.85 -4.65
C MET A 575 -12.93 36.11 -5.42
N THR A 576 -12.96 36.13 -6.75
CA THR A 576 -11.96 35.47 -7.61
C THR A 576 -10.56 36.08 -7.42
N ASN A 577 -10.49 37.41 -7.31
CA ASN A 577 -9.23 38.13 -7.10
C ASN A 577 -8.85 38.29 -5.62
N ARG A 578 -9.57 37.63 -4.71
CA ARG A 578 -9.30 37.60 -3.25
C ARG A 578 -9.34 38.96 -2.54
N HIS A 579 -10.14 39.90 -3.04
CA HIS A 579 -10.33 41.23 -2.45
C HIS A 579 -11.32 41.20 -1.27
N LYS A 580 -10.82 40.75 -0.10
CA LYS A 580 -11.58 40.56 1.16
C LYS A 580 -12.42 41.77 1.58
N GLY A 581 -11.82 42.97 1.57
CA GLY A 581 -12.50 44.22 1.97
C GLY A 581 -13.67 44.58 1.06
N ILE A 582 -13.49 44.40 -0.26
CA ILE A 582 -14.51 44.69 -1.28
C ILE A 582 -15.66 43.68 -1.22
N ALA A 583 -15.35 42.39 -1.07
CA ALA A 583 -16.39 41.37 -0.96
C ALA A 583 -17.29 41.60 0.26
N LYS A 584 -16.71 41.97 1.40
CA LYS A 584 -17.47 42.39 2.59
C LYS A 584 -18.33 43.61 2.31
N LEU A 585 -17.74 44.66 1.73
CA LEU A 585 -18.44 45.91 1.41
C LEU A 585 -19.65 45.67 0.47
N LEU A 586 -19.50 44.79 -0.52
CA LEU A 586 -20.57 44.43 -1.45
C LEU A 586 -21.68 43.60 -0.76
N LEU A 587 -21.32 42.62 0.07
CA LEU A 587 -22.27 41.79 0.83
C LEU A 587 -23.06 42.63 1.85
N ASP A 588 -22.40 43.54 2.55
CA ASP A 588 -23.04 44.50 3.48
C ASP A 588 -24.06 45.42 2.78
N ASN A 589 -23.91 45.62 1.47
CA ASN A 589 -24.83 46.42 0.64
C ASN A 589 -25.82 45.57 -0.18
N ASN A 590 -26.13 44.34 0.27
CA ASN A 590 -27.08 43.41 -0.35
C ASN A 590 -26.69 42.92 -1.77
N ALA A 591 -25.40 42.72 -2.03
CA ALA A 591 -24.99 41.94 -3.19
C ALA A 591 -25.53 40.51 -3.09
N SER A 592 -26.18 40.04 -4.15
CA SER A 592 -26.80 38.72 -4.22
C SER A 592 -25.74 37.65 -4.40
N SER A 593 -25.69 36.72 -3.45
CA SER A 593 -24.88 35.50 -3.53
C SER A 593 -25.37 34.52 -4.57
N ASP A 594 -26.65 34.59 -4.92
CA ASP A 594 -27.35 33.53 -5.67
C ASP A 594 -27.32 33.77 -7.19
N GLN A 595 -26.80 34.92 -7.62
CA GLN A 595 -26.63 35.22 -9.03
C GLN A 595 -25.64 34.25 -9.68
N LYS A 596 -25.97 33.84 -10.90
CA LYS A 596 -25.20 32.84 -11.63
C LYS A 596 -24.51 33.44 -12.84
N THR A 597 -23.28 33.03 -13.07
CA THR A 597 -22.54 33.30 -14.31
C THR A 597 -23.18 32.60 -15.50
N SER A 598 -22.70 32.91 -16.72
CA SER A 598 -23.04 32.16 -17.94
C SER A 598 -22.76 30.65 -17.84
N SER A 599 -21.81 30.26 -16.99
CA SER A 599 -21.45 28.87 -16.68
C SER A 599 -22.25 28.25 -15.51
N GLY A 600 -23.20 28.99 -14.94
CA GLY A 600 -24.11 28.49 -13.89
C GLY A 600 -23.55 28.53 -12.46
N ARG A 601 -22.38 29.14 -12.24
CA ARG A 601 -21.69 29.21 -10.94
C ARG A 601 -22.09 30.47 -10.17
N THR A 602 -22.18 30.37 -8.86
CA THR A 602 -22.45 31.47 -7.93
C THR A 602 -21.15 32.14 -7.45
N ALA A 603 -21.24 33.30 -6.79
CA ALA A 603 -20.05 34.00 -6.29
C ALA A 603 -19.22 33.13 -5.33
N PHE A 604 -19.87 32.33 -4.49
CA PHE A 604 -19.20 31.46 -3.52
C PHE A 604 -18.49 30.26 -4.14
N ASP A 605 -18.89 29.80 -5.33
CA ASP A 605 -18.23 28.68 -6.03
C ASP A 605 -16.82 29.01 -6.52
N PHE A 606 -16.43 30.30 -6.46
CA PHE A 606 -15.11 30.79 -6.81
C PHE A 606 -14.16 30.90 -5.60
N VAL A 607 -14.66 30.65 -4.38
CA VAL A 607 -13.86 30.66 -3.15
C VAL A 607 -13.43 29.23 -2.85
N PRO A 608 -12.12 28.91 -2.87
CA PRO A 608 -11.66 27.57 -2.50
C PRO A 608 -12.01 27.26 -1.03
N PRO A 609 -12.45 26.02 -0.72
CA PRO A 609 -12.61 25.58 0.67
C PRO A 609 -11.27 25.72 1.40
N ASP A 610 -11.32 26.10 2.68
CA ASP A 610 -10.16 26.34 3.55
C ASP A 610 -9.18 27.44 3.10
N SER A 611 -9.59 28.32 2.17
CA SER A 611 -8.82 29.52 1.83
C SER A 611 -8.98 30.62 2.90
N GLU A 612 -8.00 31.51 3.02
CA GLU A 612 -8.10 32.69 3.90
C GLU A 612 -9.34 33.56 3.62
N MET A 613 -9.84 33.56 2.38
CA MET A 613 -11.08 34.26 2.00
C MET A 613 -12.32 33.56 2.60
N SER A 614 -12.31 32.22 2.62
CA SER A 614 -13.36 31.41 3.25
C SER A 614 -13.43 31.67 4.75
N TYR A 615 -12.28 31.61 5.44
CA TYR A 615 -12.20 31.95 6.88
C TYR A 615 -12.64 33.38 7.16
N TYR A 616 -12.19 34.34 6.34
CA TYR A 616 -12.56 35.74 6.51
C TYR A 616 -14.08 35.97 6.35
N LEU A 617 -14.74 35.32 5.38
CA LEU A 617 -16.19 35.44 5.19
C LEU A 617 -16.98 34.75 6.31
N HIS A 618 -16.51 33.58 6.75
CA HIS A 618 -17.10 32.86 7.88
C HIS A 618 -17.00 33.65 9.20
N ASP A 619 -15.84 34.23 9.50
CA ASP A 619 -15.62 35.07 10.69
C ASP A 619 -16.45 36.36 10.68
N ASN A 620 -16.80 36.86 9.49
CA ASN A 620 -17.71 38.01 9.33
C ASN A 620 -19.19 37.61 9.25
N GLY A 621 -19.53 36.34 9.51
CA GLY A 621 -20.91 35.86 9.63
C GLY A 621 -21.60 35.50 8.32
N TYR A 622 -20.86 35.40 7.20
CA TYR A 622 -21.38 34.92 5.93
C TYR A 622 -21.11 33.41 5.81
N ASN A 623 -22.12 32.59 6.13
CA ASN A 623 -22.04 31.14 5.94
C ASN A 623 -22.01 30.82 4.44
N ILE A 624 -20.88 30.32 3.94
CA ILE A 624 -20.76 29.74 2.60
C ILE A 624 -21.50 28.39 2.62
N GLY A 625 -22.80 28.42 2.33
CA GLY A 625 -23.54 27.21 2.00
C GLY A 625 -23.12 26.74 0.60
N ASN A 626 -22.90 25.43 0.44
CA ASN A 626 -22.69 24.81 -0.89
C ASN A 626 -23.85 25.17 -1.83
N ALA A 627 -23.66 26.19 -2.66
CA ALA A 627 -24.69 26.75 -3.53
C ALA A 627 -24.69 26.03 -4.88
N GLY A 628 -25.17 24.79 -4.88
CA GLY A 628 -25.12 23.94 -6.07
C GLY A 628 -26.15 22.82 -6.21
N VAL A 629 -27.12 22.62 -5.32
CA VAL A 629 -28.28 21.73 -5.59
C VAL A 629 -29.51 22.27 -4.85
N VAL A 630 -30.60 22.42 -5.61
CA VAL A 630 -31.92 22.76 -5.09
C VAL A 630 -32.50 21.50 -4.45
N ASP A 631 -32.72 21.54 -3.14
CA ASP A 631 -33.70 20.78 -2.36
C ASP A 631 -33.99 19.33 -2.86
N ASP A 632 -33.12 18.38 -2.55
CA ASP A 632 -33.49 16.96 -2.51
C ASP A 632 -32.82 16.25 -1.32
N PHE A 633 -33.68 15.72 -0.46
CA PHE A 633 -33.46 15.23 0.91
C PHE A 633 -32.65 13.92 1.03
N TYR A 634 -31.93 13.48 -0.02
CA TYR A 634 -31.17 12.23 -0.07
C TYR A 634 -29.95 12.31 -1.01
N ASN A 635 -28.79 12.80 -0.53
CA ASN A 635 -27.42 12.39 -0.94
C ASN A 635 -26.34 13.33 -0.36
N PRO A 636 -25.42 12.86 0.50
CA PRO A 636 -24.14 13.53 0.74
C PRO A 636 -23.00 12.66 0.17
N GLY A 637 -22.56 12.96 -1.04
CA GLY A 637 -21.37 12.36 -1.65
C GLY A 637 -20.78 13.38 -2.60
N PHE A 638 -19.60 13.92 -2.27
CA PHE A 638 -18.62 14.48 -3.21
C PHE A 638 -17.40 15.10 -2.48
N SER A 639 -17.46 15.38 -1.18
CA SER A 639 -16.25 15.68 -0.36
C SER A 639 -15.70 14.46 0.37
N GLN A 640 -16.58 13.53 0.69
CA GLN A 640 -16.25 12.25 1.30
C GLN A 640 -15.44 11.38 0.32
N ASP A 641 -15.74 11.42 -0.98
CA ASP A 641 -15.11 10.55 -1.98
C ASP A 641 -13.60 10.79 -2.11
N ARG A 642 -13.07 12.02 -1.97
CA ARG A 642 -11.63 12.26 -2.13
C ARG A 642 -10.81 11.83 -0.90
N PHE A 643 -11.37 12.03 0.29
CA PHE A 643 -10.77 11.56 1.54
C PHE A 643 -10.96 10.04 1.72
N GLU A 644 -12.08 9.48 1.25
CA GLU A 644 -12.32 8.04 1.19
C GLU A 644 -11.49 7.37 0.09
N GLU A 645 -11.22 8.02 -1.03
CA GLU A 645 -10.31 7.54 -2.08
C GLU A 645 -8.87 7.55 -1.58
N GLU A 646 -8.43 8.61 -0.87
CA GLU A 646 -7.10 8.66 -0.25
C GLU A 646 -6.97 7.67 0.93
N MET A 647 -8.00 7.51 1.76
CA MET A 647 -8.04 6.47 2.80
C MET A 647 -8.15 5.06 2.22
N ALA A 648 -8.89 4.87 1.13
CA ALA A 648 -8.99 3.59 0.44
C ALA A 648 -7.70 3.25 -0.30
N GLU A 649 -6.99 4.22 -0.87
CA GLU A 649 -5.66 4.07 -1.44
C GLU A 649 -4.64 3.75 -0.35
N ASN A 650 -4.67 4.45 0.78
CA ASN A 650 -3.80 4.16 1.93
C ASN A 650 -4.12 2.82 2.60
N GLU A 651 -5.40 2.45 2.71
CA GLU A 651 -5.83 1.15 3.23
C GLU A 651 -5.54 0.02 2.23
N MET A 652 -5.72 0.26 0.93
CA MET A 652 -5.33 -0.66 -0.14
C MET A 652 -3.81 -0.85 -0.17
N ARG A 653 -3.03 0.23 -0.02
CA ARG A 653 -1.58 0.19 0.12
C ARG A 653 -1.18 -0.60 1.36
N ARG A 654 -1.85 -0.41 2.51
CA ARG A 654 -1.64 -1.16 3.76
C ARG A 654 -2.01 -2.64 3.66
N ARG A 655 -3.12 -2.97 2.99
CA ARG A 655 -3.54 -4.36 2.72
C ARG A 655 -2.58 -5.04 1.75
N LEU A 656 -2.21 -4.38 0.67
CA LEU A 656 -1.16 -4.83 -0.24
C LEU A 656 0.16 -5.02 0.53
N MET A 657 0.54 -4.15 1.46
CA MET A 657 1.74 -4.35 2.30
C MET A 657 1.65 -5.66 3.11
N MET A 658 0.52 -5.91 3.77
CA MET A 658 0.33 -7.11 4.60
C MET A 658 0.27 -8.40 3.78
N GLU A 659 -0.41 -8.38 2.63
CA GLU A 659 -0.46 -9.50 1.69
C GLU A 659 0.91 -9.74 1.06
N SER A 660 1.61 -8.67 0.65
CA SER A 660 2.94 -8.75 0.05
C SER A 660 3.99 -9.26 1.01
N ALA A 661 3.96 -8.81 2.27
CA ALA A 661 4.91 -9.28 3.26
C ALA A 661 4.68 -10.76 3.65
N ARG A 662 3.42 -11.21 3.63
CA ARG A 662 3.08 -12.63 3.81
C ARG A 662 3.58 -13.48 2.64
N ASP A 663 3.41 -13.01 1.41
CA ASP A 663 3.79 -13.75 0.20
C ASP A 663 5.30 -13.70 -0.09
N LEU A 664 5.99 -12.63 0.33
CA LEU A 664 7.44 -12.46 0.19
C LEU A 664 8.24 -12.94 1.41
N GLU A 665 7.60 -13.51 2.44
CA GLU A 665 8.26 -13.95 3.69
C GLU A 665 9.12 -12.83 4.33
N VAL A 666 8.67 -11.58 4.19
CA VAL A 666 9.40 -10.39 4.69
C VAL A 666 9.10 -10.23 6.18
N ASP A 667 10.16 -10.09 6.98
CA ASP A 667 10.05 -9.85 8.42
C ASP A 667 9.50 -8.44 8.67
N LEU A 668 8.17 -8.36 8.83
CA LEU A 668 7.42 -7.14 9.09
C LEU A 668 7.86 -6.39 10.35
N GLY A 669 8.57 -7.06 11.28
CA GLY A 669 9.08 -6.44 12.51
C GLY A 669 10.15 -5.39 12.26
N ASN A 670 10.90 -5.50 11.16
CA ASN A 670 11.96 -4.54 10.80
C ASN A 670 11.50 -3.41 9.88
N VAL A 671 10.27 -3.47 9.36
CA VAL A 671 9.80 -2.63 8.25
C VAL A 671 8.86 -1.51 8.74
N GLY A 672 8.96 -1.09 10.02
CA GLY A 672 8.32 0.12 10.57
C GLY A 672 6.87 0.34 10.12
N MET A 673 5.92 -0.42 10.69
CA MET A 673 4.50 -0.38 10.29
C MET A 673 3.70 0.81 10.87
N ASP A 674 4.30 1.61 11.74
CA ASP A 674 3.59 2.56 12.62
C ASP A 674 3.93 4.04 12.40
N ASP A 675 4.63 4.40 11.32
CA ASP A 675 4.87 5.82 11.03
C ASP A 675 3.57 6.45 10.50
N GLN A 676 2.96 7.32 11.31
CA GLN A 676 2.02 8.31 10.79
C GLN A 676 2.73 9.15 9.72
N PRO A 677 2.03 9.61 8.67
CA PRO A 677 2.61 10.60 7.77
C PRO A 677 3.12 11.76 8.62
N GLU A 678 4.41 12.07 8.53
CA GLU A 678 4.99 13.20 9.25
C GLU A 678 4.15 14.45 8.90
N PRO A 679 3.73 15.24 9.90
CA PRO A 679 3.06 16.50 9.62
C PRO A 679 3.98 17.33 8.73
N VAL A 680 3.41 17.97 7.70
CA VAL A 680 4.16 18.91 6.87
C VAL A 680 4.59 20.04 7.80
N ASP A 681 5.86 20.03 8.20
CA ASP A 681 6.38 21.04 9.12
C ASP A 681 6.26 22.41 8.44
N GLU A 682 5.48 23.32 9.05
CA GLU A 682 5.30 24.72 8.65
C GLU A 682 6.61 25.55 8.68
N PHE A 683 7.76 24.92 8.92
CA PHE A 683 9.07 25.57 9.08
C PHE A 683 10.04 25.40 7.90
N GLU A 684 9.64 24.74 6.80
CA GLU A 684 10.57 24.46 5.68
C GLU A 684 10.68 25.56 4.60
N GLU A 685 10.07 26.75 4.81
CA GLU A 685 10.15 27.85 3.83
C GLU A 685 11.52 28.57 3.79
N GLU A 686 12.45 28.27 4.71
CA GLU A 686 13.74 28.98 4.83
C GLU A 686 15.01 28.12 4.61
N GLN A 687 14.91 26.88 4.11
CA GLN A 687 16.13 26.12 3.77
C GLN A 687 16.80 26.69 2.50
N GLN A 688 18.09 27.00 2.62
CA GLN A 688 18.93 27.51 1.54
C GLN A 688 19.03 26.48 0.40
N GLU A 689 18.83 26.93 -0.84
CA GLU A 689 18.85 26.09 -2.04
C GLU A 689 20.20 25.34 -2.20
N PHE A 690 20.15 24.03 -2.48
CA PHE A 690 21.35 23.20 -2.61
C PHE A 690 22.17 23.61 -3.85
N ASP A 691 23.45 23.97 -3.67
CA ASP A 691 24.29 24.47 -4.76
C ASP A 691 25.08 23.31 -5.37
N TRP A 692 24.68 22.91 -6.58
CA TRP A 692 25.37 21.85 -7.36
C TRP A 692 26.62 22.35 -8.09
N SER A 693 26.79 23.68 -8.20
CA SER A 693 27.91 24.29 -8.92
C SER A 693 29.14 24.50 -8.03
N ARG A 694 28.94 24.61 -6.71
CA ARG A 694 29.99 24.86 -5.72
C ARG A 694 29.70 24.08 -4.45
N CYS A 695 30.76 23.61 -3.80
CA CYS A 695 30.65 22.97 -2.50
C CYS A 695 30.60 24.04 -1.39
N LEU A 696 29.42 24.25 -0.80
CA LEU A 696 29.24 25.10 0.38
C LEU A 696 29.54 24.31 1.66
N HIS A 697 29.94 25.01 2.72
CA HIS A 697 30.39 24.40 3.99
C HIS A 697 29.30 23.57 4.69
N ASP A 698 28.04 23.91 4.47
CA ASP A 698 26.82 23.25 4.95
C ASP A 698 26.38 22.06 4.06
N GLN A 699 27.03 21.84 2.91
CA GLN A 699 26.69 20.82 1.92
C GLN A 699 27.79 19.76 1.75
N MET A 700 28.50 19.45 2.84
CA MET A 700 29.55 18.43 2.87
C MET A 700 29.54 17.71 4.23
N PHE A 701 29.96 16.43 4.23
CA PHE A 701 30.17 15.68 5.47
C PHE A 701 31.66 15.55 5.73
N VAL A 702 32.14 16.20 6.79
CA VAL A 702 33.56 16.23 7.17
C VAL A 702 33.86 15.05 8.07
N PHE A 703 34.86 14.25 7.71
CA PHE A 703 35.27 13.07 8.47
C PHE A 703 36.80 12.91 8.47
N GLN A 704 37.32 12.15 9.43
CA GLN A 704 38.74 11.78 9.46
C GLN A 704 38.97 10.41 8.82
N GLU A 705 40.10 10.23 8.13
CA GLU A 705 40.40 8.99 7.39
C GLU A 705 40.30 7.72 8.27
N HIS A 706 40.64 7.81 9.56
CA HIS A 706 40.58 6.66 10.47
C HIS A 706 39.16 6.32 10.95
N GLU A 707 38.18 7.20 10.74
CA GLU A 707 36.77 7.00 11.08
C GLU A 707 35.98 6.41 9.91
N LEU A 708 36.57 6.39 8.71
CA LEU A 708 35.93 5.96 7.47
C LEU A 708 35.33 4.56 7.57
N ASP A 709 36.11 3.56 7.99
CA ASP A 709 35.65 2.17 8.08
C ASP A 709 34.46 2.03 9.04
N ARG A 710 34.47 2.79 10.14
CA ARG A 710 33.38 2.81 11.11
C ARG A 710 32.11 3.44 10.53
N ILE A 711 32.25 4.57 9.82
CA ILE A 711 31.11 5.25 9.17
C ILE A 711 30.48 4.31 8.14
N LEU A 712 31.29 3.68 7.28
CA LEU A 712 30.81 2.73 6.27
C LEU A 712 30.13 1.50 6.90
N ASP A 713 30.68 0.92 7.98
CA ASP A 713 30.04 -0.19 8.71
C ASP A 713 28.67 0.20 9.29
N ILE A 714 28.52 1.44 9.78
CA ILE A 714 27.24 1.94 10.30
C ILE A 714 26.23 2.18 9.18
N ILE A 715 26.62 2.89 8.11
CA ILE A 715 25.68 3.31 7.06
C ILE A 715 25.39 2.22 6.02
N ILE A 716 26.27 1.22 5.87
CA ILE A 716 26.14 0.13 4.89
C ILE A 716 25.80 -1.20 5.58
N THR A 717 26.63 -1.68 6.51
CA THR A 717 26.48 -3.04 7.05
C THR A 717 25.42 -3.16 8.13
N LYS A 718 25.28 -2.15 9.01
CA LYS A 718 24.35 -2.15 10.14
C LYS A 718 23.03 -1.45 9.86
N MET A 719 22.92 -0.79 8.70
CA MET A 719 21.70 -0.10 8.31
C MET A 719 20.63 -1.13 7.93
N THR A 720 19.50 -1.08 8.62
CA THR A 720 18.31 -1.87 8.29
C THR A 720 17.44 -1.08 7.30
N PRO A 721 16.86 -1.71 6.26
CA PRO A 721 15.91 -1.04 5.38
C PRO A 721 14.71 -0.49 6.15
N GLN A 722 14.53 0.83 6.15
CA GLN A 722 13.44 1.53 6.85
C GLN A 722 12.44 2.14 5.87
N ARG A 723 11.19 2.37 6.31
CA ARG A 723 10.14 2.99 5.47
C ARG A 723 10.19 4.50 5.42
N SER A 724 10.74 5.15 6.44
CA SER A 724 10.76 6.61 6.54
C SER A 724 11.40 7.24 5.30
N PRO A 725 10.70 8.15 4.59
CA PRO A 725 11.22 8.85 3.42
C PRO A 725 12.55 9.56 3.67
N SER A 726 12.76 10.08 4.88
CA SER A 726 14.00 10.79 5.27
C SER A 726 15.17 9.84 5.56
N GLN A 727 14.90 8.60 5.97
CA GLN A 727 15.93 7.60 6.30
C GLN A 727 16.35 6.73 5.11
N LYS A 728 15.47 6.53 4.12
CA LYS A 728 15.74 5.74 2.91
C LYS A 728 17.02 6.14 2.14
N PRO A 729 17.27 7.44 1.86
CA PRO A 729 18.42 7.85 1.06
C PRO A 729 19.70 8.07 1.89
N VAL A 730 19.67 7.82 3.20
CA VAL A 730 20.79 8.14 4.11
C VAL A 730 22.13 7.56 3.64
N PRO A 731 22.24 6.28 3.22
CA PRO A 731 23.51 5.75 2.72
C PRO A 731 24.03 6.51 1.50
N ALA A 732 23.18 6.77 0.50
CA ALA A 732 23.55 7.53 -0.69
C ALA A 732 23.96 8.97 -0.35
N ASN A 733 23.19 9.64 0.51
CA ASN A 733 23.45 11.02 0.96
C ASN A 733 24.79 11.12 1.68
N MET A 734 25.05 10.22 2.64
CA MET A 734 26.29 10.19 3.41
C MET A 734 27.52 9.94 2.54
N ILE A 735 27.45 8.97 1.62
CA ILE A 735 28.56 8.67 0.69
C ILE A 735 28.81 9.87 -0.23
N PHE A 736 27.76 10.48 -0.77
CA PHE A 736 27.88 11.64 -1.66
C PHE A 736 28.45 12.88 -0.95
N LEU A 737 27.91 13.24 0.22
CA LEU A 737 28.38 14.40 0.99
C LEU A 737 29.84 14.21 1.47
N SER A 738 30.23 12.98 1.79
CA SER A 738 31.63 12.61 2.09
C SER A 738 32.52 12.72 0.86
N ALA A 739 32.02 12.32 -0.33
CA ALA A 739 32.74 12.44 -1.59
C ALA A 739 32.96 13.91 -1.98
N ARG A 740 31.97 14.80 -1.75
CA ARG A 740 32.14 16.25 -1.96
C ARG A 740 33.26 16.81 -1.07
N TYR A 741 33.28 16.47 0.22
CA TYR A 741 34.37 16.88 1.11
C TYR A 741 35.74 16.38 0.62
N ALA A 742 35.85 15.10 0.28
CA ALA A 742 37.10 14.50 -0.16
C ALA A 742 37.64 15.13 -1.45
N HIS A 743 36.77 15.41 -2.42
CA HIS A 743 37.12 16.00 -3.71
C HIS A 743 37.50 17.49 -3.61
N TYR A 744 36.68 18.31 -2.96
CA TYR A 744 36.85 19.77 -2.97
C TYR A 744 37.79 20.30 -1.88
N HIS A 745 37.93 19.59 -0.76
CA HIS A 745 38.64 20.10 0.44
C HIS A 745 39.76 19.20 0.97
N SER A 746 39.96 18.01 0.40
CA SER A 746 40.99 17.07 0.85
C SER A 746 41.92 16.63 -0.29
N SER A 747 41.93 15.34 -0.64
CA SER A 747 42.86 14.74 -1.60
C SER A 747 42.16 13.70 -2.48
N PRO A 748 42.58 13.54 -3.75
CA PRO A 748 42.05 12.50 -4.64
C PRO A 748 42.20 11.08 -4.08
N GLU A 749 43.28 10.82 -3.33
CA GLU A 749 43.53 9.52 -2.71
C GLU A 749 42.49 9.17 -1.63
N LEU A 750 42.02 10.18 -0.87
CA LEU A 750 40.95 9.97 0.11
C LEU A 750 39.61 9.69 -0.56
N LEU A 751 39.33 10.35 -1.69
CA LEU A 751 38.12 10.12 -2.48
C LEU A 751 38.10 8.70 -3.05
N GLU A 752 39.21 8.26 -3.65
CA GLU A 752 39.35 6.89 -4.18
C GLU A 752 39.16 5.86 -3.05
N ARG A 753 39.84 6.06 -1.91
CA ARG A 753 39.71 5.17 -0.75
C ARG A 753 38.26 5.08 -0.23
N LEU A 754 37.57 6.21 -0.11
CA LEU A 754 36.16 6.27 0.30
C LEU A 754 35.28 5.47 -0.65
N LEU A 755 35.39 5.70 -1.95
CA LEU A 755 34.52 5.09 -2.96
C LEU A 755 34.78 3.59 -3.12
N VAL A 756 36.04 3.17 -3.19
CA VAL A 756 36.39 1.73 -3.26
C VAL A 756 35.92 1.00 -2.01
N SER A 757 36.18 1.55 -0.82
CA SER A 757 35.72 0.92 0.42
C SER A 757 34.19 0.86 0.50
N ALA A 758 33.49 1.91 0.08
CA ALA A 758 32.03 1.90 0.03
C ALA A 758 31.51 0.81 -0.93
N MET A 759 32.11 0.66 -2.12
CA MET A 759 31.74 -0.39 -3.08
C MET A 759 31.91 -1.79 -2.49
N ASP A 760 33.05 -2.06 -1.84
CA ASP A 760 33.33 -3.36 -1.22
C ASP A 760 32.28 -3.71 -0.15
N TYR A 761 31.94 -2.74 0.71
CA TYR A 761 30.91 -2.95 1.75
C TYR A 761 29.52 -3.18 1.15
N ILE A 762 29.15 -2.47 0.08
CA ILE A 762 27.85 -2.67 -0.58
C ILE A 762 27.80 -4.06 -1.22
N ASN A 763 28.86 -4.47 -1.91
CA ASN A 763 28.97 -5.81 -2.50
C ASN A 763 28.84 -6.91 -1.43
N ASP A 764 29.55 -6.78 -0.31
CA ASP A 764 29.49 -7.75 0.80
C ASP A 764 28.06 -7.92 1.35
N VAL A 765 27.29 -6.82 1.45
CA VAL A 765 25.89 -6.86 1.90
C VAL A 765 24.99 -7.51 0.84
N VAL A 766 25.13 -7.11 -0.42
CA VAL A 766 24.35 -7.68 -1.54
C VAL A 766 24.61 -9.19 -1.68
N GLU A 767 25.86 -9.64 -1.57
CA GLU A 767 26.21 -11.06 -1.63
C GLU A 767 25.62 -11.87 -0.47
N ARG A 768 25.69 -11.33 0.75
CA ARG A 768 25.13 -11.95 1.96
C ARG A 768 23.62 -12.13 1.86
N PHE A 769 22.93 -11.14 1.28
CA PHE A 769 21.46 -11.06 1.23
C PHE A 769 20.90 -11.22 -0.19
N GLN A 770 21.56 -11.99 -1.06
CA GLN A 770 21.16 -12.20 -2.46
C GLN A 770 19.75 -12.82 -2.66
N TRP A 771 19.10 -13.29 -1.60
CA TRP A 771 17.77 -13.90 -1.60
C TRP A 771 16.71 -13.07 -0.86
N ASP A 772 17.06 -11.85 -0.45
CA ASP A 772 16.17 -10.91 0.23
C ASP A 772 15.84 -9.73 -0.68
N MET A 773 14.67 -9.80 -1.32
CA MET A 773 14.14 -8.76 -2.20
C MET A 773 14.17 -7.36 -1.56
N THR A 774 13.95 -7.25 -0.24
CA THR A 774 13.83 -5.93 0.42
C THR A 774 15.18 -5.25 0.56
N ILE A 775 16.22 -6.01 0.91
CA ILE A 775 17.59 -5.50 1.00
C ILE A 775 18.10 -5.16 -0.40
N LEU A 776 17.81 -6.00 -1.40
CA LEU A 776 18.16 -5.73 -2.79
C LEU A 776 17.46 -4.47 -3.33
N ALA A 777 16.16 -4.29 -3.04
CA ALA A 777 15.39 -3.11 -3.43
C ALA A 777 15.90 -1.83 -2.74
N PHE A 778 16.30 -1.93 -1.47
CA PHE A 778 16.92 -0.82 -0.73
C PHE A 778 18.26 -0.39 -1.36
N TRP A 779 19.11 -1.36 -1.72
CA TRP A 779 20.43 -1.07 -2.29
C TRP A 779 20.37 -0.63 -3.75
N ILE A 780 19.50 -1.18 -4.59
CA ILE A 780 19.34 -0.69 -5.96
C ILE A 780 18.82 0.76 -5.97
N SER A 781 17.91 1.12 -5.07
CA SER A 781 17.43 2.49 -4.89
C SER A 781 18.58 3.44 -4.49
N ASN A 782 19.32 3.12 -3.43
CA ASN A 782 20.46 3.92 -2.98
C ASN A 782 21.59 4.01 -4.03
N ALA A 783 21.87 2.92 -4.75
CA ALA A 783 22.88 2.91 -5.81
C ALA A 783 22.47 3.79 -6.99
N THR A 784 21.20 3.72 -7.43
CA THR A 784 20.68 4.59 -8.51
C THR A 784 20.68 6.07 -8.10
N LEU A 785 20.34 6.38 -6.85
CA LEU A 785 20.36 7.73 -6.32
C LEU A 785 21.79 8.29 -6.18
N LEU A 786 22.73 7.49 -5.68
CA LEU A 786 24.15 7.87 -5.62
C LEU A 786 24.71 8.12 -7.03
N LEU A 787 24.38 7.27 -8.00
CA LEU A 787 24.76 7.46 -9.40
C LEU A 787 24.22 8.79 -9.96
N HIS A 788 22.97 9.14 -9.63
CA HIS A 788 22.37 10.42 -9.97
C HIS A 788 23.15 11.61 -9.37
N TYR A 789 23.46 11.58 -8.06
CA TYR A 789 24.20 12.66 -7.41
C TYR A 789 25.60 12.88 -7.99
N LEU A 790 26.33 11.80 -8.24
CA LEU A 790 27.66 11.85 -8.85
C LEU A 790 27.63 12.43 -10.27
N LYS A 791 26.53 12.19 -11.01
CA LYS A 791 26.34 12.75 -12.35
C LYS A 791 25.87 14.21 -12.34
N LYS A 792 25.18 14.66 -11.28
CA LYS A 792 24.64 16.02 -11.15
C LYS A 792 25.70 17.04 -10.68
N ASP A 793 26.65 16.64 -9.83
CA ASP A 793 27.75 17.51 -9.40
C ASP A 793 28.87 17.55 -10.47
N ALA A 794 29.18 18.75 -10.98
CA ALA A 794 30.09 18.92 -12.11
C ALA A 794 31.54 18.48 -11.82
N GLY A 795 32.02 18.64 -10.58
CA GLY A 795 33.37 18.23 -10.21
C GLY A 795 33.49 16.72 -10.02
N LEU A 796 32.49 16.11 -9.38
CA LEU A 796 32.47 14.66 -9.17
C LEU A 796 32.16 13.87 -10.44
N LEU A 797 31.42 14.44 -11.40
CA LEU A 797 31.10 13.79 -12.68
C LEU A 797 32.36 13.30 -13.41
N GLU A 798 33.37 14.17 -13.54
CA GLU A 798 34.63 13.82 -14.21
C GLU A 798 35.53 12.96 -13.31
N ALA A 799 35.60 13.28 -12.01
CA ALA A 799 36.50 12.63 -11.06
C ALA A 799 36.12 11.18 -10.70
N THR A 800 34.86 10.79 -10.88
CA THR A 800 34.33 9.48 -10.42
C THR A 800 33.86 8.57 -11.56
N SER A 801 34.29 8.82 -12.79
CA SER A 801 33.82 8.10 -13.99
C SER A 801 33.98 6.57 -13.90
N GLU A 802 35.11 6.07 -13.40
CA GLU A 802 35.33 4.62 -13.19
C GLU A 802 34.37 4.04 -12.14
N PHE A 803 34.17 4.75 -11.03
CA PHE A 803 33.24 4.34 -9.98
C PHE A 803 31.78 4.36 -10.46
N GLN A 804 31.39 5.33 -11.30
CA GLN A 804 30.05 5.37 -11.91
C GLN A 804 29.80 4.14 -12.80
N ALA A 805 30.83 3.66 -13.52
CA ALA A 805 30.72 2.43 -14.32
C ALA A 805 30.56 1.18 -13.43
N GLN A 806 31.36 1.08 -12.36
CA GLN A 806 31.21 -0.02 -11.38
C GLN A 806 29.85 -0.01 -10.69
N LEU A 807 29.33 1.17 -10.34
CA LEU A 807 28.01 1.32 -9.75
C LEU A 807 26.89 0.92 -10.73
N ALA A 808 27.05 1.21 -12.02
CA ALA A 808 26.14 0.76 -13.06
C ALA A 808 26.15 -0.77 -13.22
N GLU A 809 27.32 -1.41 -13.14
CA GLU A 809 27.45 -2.87 -13.12
C GLU A 809 26.76 -3.48 -11.90
N LEU A 810 26.99 -2.91 -10.71
CA LEU A 810 26.33 -3.34 -9.48
C LEU A 810 24.80 -3.23 -9.56
N ILE A 811 24.26 -2.13 -10.13
CA ILE A 811 22.82 -1.97 -10.33
C ILE A 811 22.26 -3.09 -11.22
N ASN A 812 22.98 -3.45 -12.30
CA ASN A 812 22.60 -4.57 -13.17
C ASN A 812 22.67 -5.92 -12.43
N GLU A 813 23.67 -6.14 -11.59
CA GLU A 813 23.76 -7.36 -10.77
C GLU A 813 22.60 -7.48 -9.78
N ILE A 814 22.27 -6.40 -9.06
CA ILE A 814 21.13 -6.38 -8.14
C ILE A 814 19.81 -6.59 -8.89
N PHE A 815 19.65 -6.00 -10.08
CA PHE A 815 18.50 -6.24 -10.96
C PHE A 815 18.33 -7.74 -11.27
N ILE A 816 19.41 -8.43 -11.63
CA ILE A 816 19.38 -9.88 -11.89
C ILE A 816 19.01 -10.66 -10.63
N LEU A 817 19.53 -10.29 -9.45
CA LEU A 817 19.22 -10.96 -8.19
C LEU A 817 17.75 -10.80 -7.79
N ILE A 818 17.18 -9.60 -7.96
CA ILE A 818 15.75 -9.31 -7.75
C ILE A 818 14.89 -10.22 -8.64
N VAL A 819 15.19 -10.27 -9.93
CA VAL A 819 14.47 -11.12 -10.89
C VAL A 819 14.54 -12.59 -10.46
N ARG A 820 15.74 -13.10 -10.13
CA ARG A 820 15.92 -14.49 -9.72
C ARG A 820 15.19 -14.85 -8.43
N ASP A 821 15.13 -13.95 -7.45
CA ASP A 821 14.37 -14.20 -6.23
C ASP A 821 12.86 -14.30 -6.52
N ALA A 822 12.33 -13.39 -7.35
CA ALA A 822 10.94 -13.43 -7.79
C ALA A 822 10.63 -14.70 -8.60
N GLU A 823 11.48 -15.08 -9.57
CA GLU A 823 11.35 -16.32 -10.35
C GLU A 823 11.30 -17.55 -9.43
N ARG A 824 12.23 -17.65 -8.47
CA ARG A 824 12.29 -18.74 -7.49
C ARG A 824 11.01 -18.86 -6.66
N ARG A 825 10.37 -17.75 -6.32
CA ARG A 825 9.10 -17.73 -5.56
C ARG A 825 7.91 -18.13 -6.44
N LEU A 826 7.86 -17.58 -7.66
CA LEU A 826 6.84 -17.92 -8.65
C LEU A 826 6.88 -19.40 -9.03
N ASP A 827 8.08 -19.98 -9.15
CA ASP A 827 8.31 -21.38 -9.52
C ASP A 827 7.58 -22.36 -8.59
N LYS A 828 7.61 -22.09 -7.27
CA LYS A 828 6.97 -22.94 -6.24
C LYS A 828 5.46 -23.08 -6.42
N VAL A 829 4.79 -22.09 -7.02
CA VAL A 829 3.33 -22.05 -7.14
C VAL A 829 2.84 -22.23 -8.58
N LEU A 830 3.70 -22.05 -9.58
CA LEU A 830 3.32 -21.94 -10.99
C LEU A 830 2.56 -23.16 -11.52
N ASP A 831 2.99 -24.39 -11.19
CA ASP A 831 2.34 -25.62 -11.67
C ASP A 831 0.92 -25.78 -11.13
N VAL A 832 0.78 -25.68 -9.81
CA VAL A 832 -0.50 -25.90 -9.13
C VAL A 832 -1.48 -24.78 -9.49
N ALA A 833 -0.99 -23.55 -9.62
CA ALA A 833 -1.80 -22.37 -9.90
C ALA A 833 -2.20 -22.24 -11.38
N MET A 834 -1.30 -22.49 -12.34
CA MET A 834 -1.55 -22.21 -13.76
C MET A 834 -1.89 -23.44 -14.58
N LEU A 835 -1.29 -24.60 -14.30
CA LEU A 835 -1.45 -25.82 -15.11
C LEU A 835 -2.50 -26.77 -14.54
N ASP A 836 -2.52 -26.95 -13.23
CA ASP A 836 -3.40 -27.93 -12.57
C ASP A 836 -4.68 -27.31 -11.98
N HIS A 837 -4.76 -25.98 -11.82
CA HIS A 837 -5.94 -25.30 -11.27
C HIS A 837 -7.15 -25.32 -12.20
N GLU A 838 -8.25 -25.94 -11.76
CA GLU A 838 -9.48 -26.12 -12.54
C GLU A 838 -10.50 -25.02 -12.26
N THR A 839 -10.77 -24.18 -13.27
CA THR A 839 -11.73 -23.07 -13.20
C THR A 839 -13.18 -23.51 -13.42
N ILE A 840 -13.41 -24.61 -14.13
CA ILE A 840 -14.74 -25.11 -14.46
C ILE A 840 -14.96 -26.48 -13.80
N PRO A 841 -15.95 -26.62 -12.90
CA PRO A 841 -16.29 -27.91 -12.29
C PRO A 841 -16.79 -28.93 -13.33
N GLY A 842 -16.25 -30.16 -13.28
CA GLY A 842 -16.67 -31.29 -14.14
C GLY A 842 -15.65 -31.77 -15.17
N PHE A 843 -14.48 -31.13 -15.28
CA PHE A 843 -13.41 -31.55 -16.19
C PHE A 843 -12.62 -32.80 -15.70
N GLU A 844 -12.79 -33.21 -14.44
CA GLU A 844 -12.16 -34.40 -13.84
C GLU A 844 -12.59 -35.74 -14.48
N ASP A 845 -13.74 -35.76 -15.15
CA ASP A 845 -14.37 -36.99 -15.65
C ASP A 845 -14.04 -37.36 -17.10
N ILE A 846 -13.19 -36.57 -17.78
CA ILE A 846 -12.87 -36.79 -19.19
C ILE A 846 -12.11 -38.09 -19.41
N THR A 847 -12.67 -38.92 -20.29
CA THR A 847 -12.04 -40.15 -20.77
C THR A 847 -11.30 -39.91 -22.07
N PHE A 848 -10.09 -40.47 -22.19
CA PHE A 848 -9.26 -40.40 -23.40
C PHE A 848 -9.34 -41.69 -24.22
N GLN A 849 -9.24 -41.60 -25.55
CA GLN A 849 -9.52 -42.70 -26.49
C GLN A 849 -8.68 -43.98 -26.27
N ASN A 850 -7.52 -43.89 -25.62
CA ASN A 850 -6.59 -45.00 -25.41
C ASN A 850 -6.44 -45.44 -23.94
N GLU A 851 -7.26 -44.93 -23.02
CA GLU A 851 -7.24 -45.38 -21.62
C GLU A 851 -8.08 -46.67 -21.41
N TRP A 852 -7.43 -47.79 -21.08
CA TRP A 852 -8.09 -49.06 -20.73
C TRP A 852 -8.71 -49.01 -19.32
N LYS A 853 -9.66 -48.10 -19.08
CA LYS A 853 -10.46 -48.02 -17.85
C LYS A 853 -11.92 -48.49 -18.04
N LEU A 854 -12.23 -49.16 -19.16
CA LEU A 854 -13.58 -49.67 -19.47
C LEU A 854 -14.16 -50.68 -18.45
N PHE A 855 -13.37 -51.22 -17.50
CA PHE A 855 -13.81 -52.25 -16.55
C PHE A 855 -13.80 -51.85 -15.08
N LYS A 856 -13.46 -50.61 -14.71
CA LYS A 856 -13.74 -50.10 -13.36
C LYS A 856 -15.03 -49.29 -13.41
N ARG A 857 -16.12 -49.85 -12.86
CA ARG A 857 -17.36 -49.12 -12.57
C ARG A 857 -16.97 -47.89 -11.72
N LYS A 858 -16.96 -46.70 -12.32
CA LYS A 858 -16.84 -45.44 -11.56
C LYS A 858 -18.05 -45.35 -10.63
N ALA A 859 -17.81 -44.95 -9.38
CA ALA A 859 -18.90 -44.49 -8.52
C ALA A 859 -19.55 -43.30 -9.22
N GLN A 860 -20.85 -43.41 -9.48
CA GLN A 860 -21.63 -42.34 -10.08
C GLN A 860 -21.63 -41.17 -9.10
N VAL A 861 -20.80 -40.16 -9.36
CA VAL A 861 -20.83 -38.90 -8.61
C VAL A 861 -22.19 -38.28 -8.92
N LYS A 862 -23.04 -38.12 -7.90
CA LYS A 862 -24.32 -37.43 -8.04
C LYS A 862 -24.03 -36.04 -8.59
N GLU A 863 -24.67 -35.65 -9.69
CA GLU A 863 -24.70 -34.27 -10.16
C GLU A 863 -25.05 -33.38 -8.97
N GLU A 864 -24.17 -32.43 -8.64
CA GLU A 864 -24.47 -31.49 -7.57
C GLU A 864 -25.67 -30.64 -7.98
N PRO A 865 -26.65 -30.45 -7.07
CA PRO A 865 -27.79 -29.60 -7.35
C PRO A 865 -27.31 -28.21 -7.75
N ILE A 866 -27.99 -27.59 -8.73
CA ILE A 866 -27.64 -26.30 -9.34
C ILE A 866 -27.38 -25.19 -8.29
N GLU A 867 -27.99 -25.33 -7.11
CA GLU A 867 -27.84 -24.46 -5.93
C GLU A 867 -26.42 -24.45 -5.31
N LYS A 868 -25.62 -25.53 -5.44
CA LYS A 868 -24.23 -25.58 -4.94
C LYS A 868 -23.22 -24.90 -5.85
N ARG A 869 -23.58 -24.66 -7.13
CA ARG A 869 -22.72 -24.00 -8.13
C ARG A 869 -22.48 -22.52 -7.82
N PHE A 870 -23.29 -21.95 -6.93
CA PHE A 870 -23.23 -20.56 -6.46
C PHE A 870 -22.80 -20.42 -4.99
N ARG A 871 -22.37 -21.52 -4.32
CA ARG A 871 -21.71 -21.40 -3.01
C ARG A 871 -20.24 -21.00 -3.21
N PRO A 872 -19.73 -20.02 -2.43
CA PRO A 872 -18.30 -19.75 -2.44
C PRO A 872 -17.51 -21.04 -2.12
N PRO A 873 -16.34 -21.26 -2.77
CA PRO A 873 -15.53 -22.44 -2.52
C PRO A 873 -15.17 -22.55 -1.04
N SER A 874 -15.15 -23.78 -0.51
CA SER A 874 -14.79 -24.05 0.89
C SER A 874 -13.44 -23.43 1.27
N PRO A 875 -13.16 -23.08 2.53
CA PRO A 875 -11.85 -22.55 2.95
C PRO A 875 -10.68 -23.43 2.50
N LYS A 876 -10.84 -24.76 2.51
CA LYS A 876 -9.85 -25.73 1.97
C LYS A 876 -9.71 -25.68 0.43
N GLN A 877 -10.76 -25.35 -0.31
CA GLN A 877 -10.69 -25.09 -1.77
C GLN A 877 -10.14 -23.70 -2.09
N ARG A 878 -10.44 -22.67 -1.26
CA ARG A 878 -9.86 -21.33 -1.37
C ARG A 878 -8.37 -21.33 -1.05
N ALA A 879 -7.92 -22.17 -0.13
CA ALA A 879 -6.51 -22.32 0.22
C ALA A 879 -5.68 -23.09 -0.84
N LYS A 880 -6.30 -23.69 -1.85
CA LYS A 880 -5.55 -24.30 -2.95
C LYS A 880 -4.89 -23.20 -3.80
N PRO A 881 -3.63 -23.39 -4.24
CA PRO A 881 -2.99 -22.48 -5.17
C PRO A 881 -3.86 -22.29 -6.41
N ALA A 882 -4.05 -21.03 -6.79
CA ALA A 882 -4.86 -20.59 -7.90
C ALA A 882 -4.10 -19.49 -8.66
N PRO A 883 -4.51 -19.13 -9.89
CA PRO A 883 -3.81 -18.11 -10.68
C PRO A 883 -3.60 -16.78 -9.92
N ARG A 884 -4.51 -16.47 -8.99
CA ARG A 884 -4.39 -15.32 -8.07
C ARG A 884 -3.11 -15.30 -7.23
N ASN A 885 -2.53 -16.46 -6.90
CA ASN A 885 -1.28 -16.54 -6.15
C ASN A 885 -0.09 -16.05 -7.00
N VAL A 886 -0.11 -16.32 -8.31
CA VAL A 886 0.91 -15.81 -9.24
C VAL A 886 0.78 -14.29 -9.39
N THR A 887 -0.45 -13.79 -9.57
CA THR A 887 -0.69 -12.33 -9.63
C THR A 887 -0.39 -11.63 -8.30
N SER A 888 -0.62 -12.29 -7.16
CA SER A 888 -0.29 -11.76 -5.84
C SER A 888 1.21 -11.57 -5.69
N LEU A 889 2.02 -12.56 -6.09
CA LEU A 889 3.49 -12.45 -6.07
C LEU A 889 4.02 -11.35 -7.01
N LEU A 890 3.41 -11.19 -8.20
CA LEU A 890 3.75 -10.09 -9.11
C LEU A 890 3.39 -8.72 -8.51
N SER A 891 2.18 -8.58 -7.93
CA SER A 891 1.78 -7.38 -7.20
C SER A 891 2.69 -7.09 -6.01
N SER A 892 3.12 -8.13 -5.30
CA SER A 892 4.00 -8.02 -4.13
C SER A 892 5.39 -7.53 -4.52
N THR A 893 5.91 -8.06 -5.63
CA THR A 893 7.18 -7.61 -6.19
C THR A 893 7.08 -6.13 -6.57
N LEU A 894 6.05 -5.74 -7.32
CA LEU A 894 5.81 -4.35 -7.72
C LEU A 894 5.68 -3.42 -6.51
N PHE A 895 4.97 -3.87 -5.48
CA PHE A 895 4.79 -3.13 -4.24
C PHE A 895 6.13 -2.84 -3.53
N VAL A 896 7.04 -3.82 -3.44
CA VAL A 896 8.37 -3.60 -2.83
C VAL A 896 9.21 -2.63 -3.66
N LEU A 897 9.14 -2.71 -4.99
CA LEU A 897 9.87 -1.79 -5.87
C LEU A 897 9.39 -0.34 -5.68
N ASP A 898 8.07 -0.14 -5.57
CA ASP A 898 7.47 1.17 -5.29
C ASP A 898 7.76 1.67 -3.87
N LEU A 899 7.80 0.76 -2.89
CA LEU A 899 8.08 1.11 -1.50
C LEU A 899 9.44 1.79 -1.33
N TYR A 900 10.44 1.37 -2.10
CA TYR A 900 11.80 1.94 -2.08
C TYR A 900 12.05 2.96 -3.19
N ASP A 901 11.01 3.46 -3.86
CA ASP A 901 11.10 4.51 -4.89
C ASP A 901 12.07 4.15 -6.05
N ILE A 902 12.08 2.87 -6.47
CA ILE A 902 12.91 2.42 -7.61
C ILE A 902 12.42 3.06 -8.91
N HIS A 903 13.36 3.50 -9.75
CA HIS A 903 13.07 4.18 -11.01
C HIS A 903 12.12 3.37 -11.92
N SER A 904 11.14 4.04 -12.52
CA SER A 904 10.08 3.44 -13.35
C SER A 904 10.62 2.55 -14.48
N VAL A 905 11.63 3.03 -15.20
CA VAL A 905 12.39 2.30 -16.24
C VAL A 905 12.92 0.95 -15.76
N ILE A 906 13.46 0.85 -14.54
CA ILE A 906 13.98 -0.42 -13.99
C ILE A 906 12.81 -1.32 -13.61
N THR A 907 11.77 -0.75 -12.97
CA THR A 907 10.56 -1.47 -12.55
C THR A 907 9.84 -2.13 -13.73
N THR A 908 9.65 -1.42 -14.85
CA THR A 908 9.00 -1.99 -16.05
C THR A 908 9.82 -3.10 -16.69
N GLN A 909 11.16 -2.98 -16.68
CA GLN A 909 12.05 -4.05 -17.15
C GLN A 909 11.98 -5.30 -16.27
N ILE A 910 11.91 -5.16 -14.93
CA ILE A 910 11.74 -6.30 -14.01
C ILE A 910 10.44 -7.03 -14.33
N ILE A 911 9.32 -6.31 -14.46
CA ILE A 911 8.02 -6.93 -14.76
C ILE A 911 8.01 -7.58 -16.15
N SER A 912 8.59 -6.94 -17.16
CA SER A 912 8.72 -7.51 -18.51
C SER A 912 9.53 -8.82 -18.49
N GLN A 913 10.63 -8.86 -17.74
CA GLN A 913 11.45 -10.06 -17.56
C GLN A 913 10.68 -11.19 -16.86
N LEU A 914 9.91 -10.89 -15.80
CA LEU A 914 9.09 -11.90 -15.11
C LEU A 914 7.99 -12.45 -16.01
N LEU A 915 7.34 -11.61 -16.83
CA LEU A 915 6.33 -12.05 -17.80
C LEU A 915 6.92 -12.93 -18.90
N TYR A 916 8.13 -12.60 -19.39
CA TYR A 916 8.90 -13.45 -20.28
C TYR A 916 9.17 -14.83 -19.68
N TRP A 917 9.72 -14.86 -18.46
CA TRP A 917 10.04 -16.09 -17.75
C TRP A 917 8.79 -16.96 -17.53
N ILE A 918 7.68 -16.39 -17.05
CA ILE A 918 6.41 -17.10 -16.88
C ILE A 918 5.93 -17.68 -18.22
N GLY A 919 5.98 -16.90 -19.30
CA GLY A 919 5.57 -17.34 -20.63
C GLY A 919 6.40 -18.51 -21.15
N ALA A 920 7.73 -18.40 -21.05
CA ALA A 920 8.68 -19.42 -21.48
C ALA A 920 8.53 -20.72 -20.66
N GLU A 921 8.36 -20.59 -19.35
CA GLU A 921 8.32 -21.74 -18.45
C GLU A 921 6.98 -22.50 -18.56
N LEU A 922 5.86 -21.79 -18.65
CA LEU A 922 4.57 -22.40 -18.97
C LEU A 922 4.61 -23.11 -20.34
N PHE A 923 5.23 -22.50 -21.35
CA PHE A 923 5.40 -23.10 -22.67
C PHE A 923 6.12 -24.44 -22.57
N ASN A 924 7.26 -24.44 -21.89
CA ASN A 924 8.14 -25.59 -21.76
C ASN A 924 7.48 -26.73 -20.99
N ARG A 925 6.73 -26.42 -19.92
CA ARG A 925 6.00 -27.41 -19.12
C ARG A 925 4.86 -28.07 -19.90
N ILE A 926 4.12 -27.29 -20.70
CA ILE A 926 3.07 -27.82 -21.58
C ILE A 926 3.68 -28.70 -22.68
N MET A 927 4.76 -28.24 -23.33
CA MET A 927 5.42 -28.97 -24.42
C MET A 927 6.10 -30.27 -23.98
N SER A 928 6.60 -30.30 -22.74
CA SER A 928 7.31 -31.45 -22.18
C SER A 928 6.36 -32.51 -21.60
N ASN A 929 5.19 -32.11 -21.10
CA ASN A 929 4.27 -33.02 -20.44
C ASN A 929 3.00 -33.28 -21.28
N ARG A 930 2.90 -34.52 -21.78
CA ARG A 930 1.76 -35.00 -22.57
C ARG A 930 0.41 -34.85 -21.84
N LYS A 931 0.38 -34.77 -20.51
CA LYS A 931 -0.84 -34.53 -19.70
C LYS A 931 -1.58 -33.27 -20.16
N TYR A 932 -0.86 -32.22 -20.53
CA TYR A 932 -1.42 -30.91 -20.85
C TYR A 932 -1.77 -30.74 -22.35
N LEU A 933 -1.30 -31.65 -23.21
CA LEU A 933 -1.57 -31.64 -24.65
C LEU A 933 -2.95 -32.25 -24.98
N ALA A 934 -4.01 -31.61 -24.49
CA ALA A 934 -5.41 -31.97 -24.74
C ALA A 934 -6.26 -30.69 -24.84
N ARG A 935 -7.36 -30.71 -25.58
CA ARG A 935 -8.26 -29.56 -25.77
C ARG A 935 -8.72 -28.97 -24.45
N THR A 936 -9.21 -29.80 -23.54
CA THR A 936 -9.83 -29.31 -22.29
C THR A 936 -8.82 -28.74 -21.31
N LYS A 937 -7.63 -29.34 -21.23
CA LYS A 937 -6.50 -28.74 -20.52
C LYS A 937 -6.03 -27.45 -21.18
N ALA A 938 -6.05 -27.35 -22.52
CA ALA A 938 -5.71 -26.12 -23.21
C ALA A 938 -6.69 -24.98 -22.92
N MET A 939 -8.01 -25.26 -22.90
CA MET A 939 -9.03 -24.28 -22.52
C MET A 939 -8.88 -23.83 -21.06
N GLN A 940 -8.65 -24.78 -20.15
CA GLN A 940 -8.43 -24.50 -18.72
C GLN A 940 -7.22 -23.58 -18.50
N ILE A 941 -6.07 -23.93 -19.07
CA ILE A 941 -4.84 -23.15 -18.93
C ILE A 941 -5.02 -21.76 -19.57
N ARG A 942 -5.75 -21.65 -20.70
CA ARG A 942 -6.05 -20.36 -21.34
C ARG A 942 -6.86 -19.43 -20.44
N MET A 943 -7.84 -19.97 -19.69
CA MET A 943 -8.61 -19.20 -18.69
C MET A 943 -7.76 -18.78 -17.49
N ASN A 944 -6.78 -19.59 -17.10
CA ASN A 944 -5.83 -19.21 -16.05
C ASN A 944 -4.92 -18.06 -16.53
N ILE A 945 -4.44 -18.13 -17.78
CA ILE A 945 -3.59 -17.08 -18.38
C ILE A 945 -4.35 -15.76 -18.57
N SER A 946 -5.66 -15.77 -18.85
CA SER A 946 -6.40 -14.50 -18.95
C SER A 946 -6.39 -13.71 -17.65
N ILE A 947 -6.24 -14.37 -16.48
CA ILE A 947 -6.09 -13.68 -15.20
C ILE A 947 -4.75 -12.91 -15.13
N LEU A 948 -3.68 -13.43 -15.75
CA LEU A 948 -2.40 -12.72 -15.89
C LEU A 948 -2.51 -11.55 -16.89
N GLU A 949 -3.21 -11.72 -18.01
CA GLU A 949 -3.48 -10.64 -18.96
C GLU A 949 -4.34 -9.53 -18.33
N ASP A 950 -5.31 -9.89 -17.51
CA ASP A 950 -6.15 -8.95 -16.77
C ASP A 950 -5.33 -8.21 -15.70
N TRP A 951 -4.47 -8.91 -14.96
CA TRP A 951 -3.54 -8.28 -14.01
C TRP A 951 -2.62 -7.27 -14.70
N ALA A 952 -2.06 -7.62 -15.86
CA ALA A 952 -1.20 -6.72 -16.63
C ALA A 952 -1.96 -5.48 -17.14
N ARG A 953 -3.27 -5.62 -17.43
CA ARG A 953 -4.13 -4.50 -17.81
C ARG A 953 -4.46 -3.57 -16.63
N THR A 954 -4.69 -4.15 -15.45
CA THR A 954 -4.92 -3.37 -14.22
C THR A 954 -3.66 -2.65 -13.76
N ASN A 955 -2.48 -3.25 -13.97
CA ASN A 955 -1.17 -2.68 -13.62
C ASN A 955 -0.43 -2.16 -14.86
N ASN A 956 -1.15 -1.48 -15.76
CA ASN A 956 -0.60 -1.06 -17.06
C ASN A 956 0.34 0.15 -16.93
N ARG A 957 1.58 -0.10 -16.50
CA ARG A 957 2.63 0.90 -16.37
C ARG A 957 3.42 1.04 -17.68
N GLN A 958 3.95 2.23 -17.89
CA GLN A 958 4.88 2.55 -18.97
C GLN A 958 6.10 3.26 -18.38
N ALA A 959 7.26 3.06 -19.01
CA ALA A 959 8.46 3.80 -18.62
C ALA A 959 8.27 5.28 -18.96
N GLU A 960 8.68 6.15 -18.05
CA GLU A 960 8.70 7.59 -18.28
C GLU A 960 10.09 7.96 -18.80
N HIS A 961 10.15 8.53 -20.01
CA HIS A 961 11.36 9.03 -20.62
C HIS A 961 11.21 10.52 -20.93
N PHE A 962 12.27 11.29 -20.75
CA PHE A 962 12.28 12.69 -21.13
C PHE A 962 12.89 12.84 -22.53
N GLU A 963 12.03 13.05 -23.53
CA GLU A 963 12.43 13.20 -24.93
C GLU A 963 11.78 14.45 -25.54
N GLY A 964 12.59 15.31 -26.17
CA GLY A 964 12.09 16.45 -26.94
C GLY A 964 11.54 17.63 -26.11
N GLY A 965 11.84 17.71 -24.81
CA GLY A 965 11.38 18.79 -23.93
C GLY A 965 10.10 18.49 -23.15
N GLU A 966 9.55 17.27 -23.28
CA GLU A 966 8.35 16.79 -22.58
C GLU A 966 8.64 15.43 -21.90
N ASN A 967 7.94 15.14 -20.80
CA ASN A 967 7.86 13.77 -20.27
C ASN A 967 6.99 12.94 -21.21
N ARG A 968 7.61 12.11 -22.04
CA ARG A 968 6.91 11.18 -22.92
C ARG A 968 6.99 9.79 -22.35
N SER A 969 5.84 9.16 -22.12
CA SER A 969 5.79 7.73 -21.85
C SER A 969 6.18 7.01 -23.15
N SER A 970 7.46 6.61 -23.26
CA SER A 970 7.99 5.86 -24.38
C SER A 970 8.38 4.44 -23.92
N GLY A 971 8.42 3.48 -24.86
CA GLY A 971 8.69 2.07 -24.55
C GLY A 971 7.44 1.20 -24.38
N GLU A 972 7.67 -0.11 -24.23
CA GLU A 972 6.64 -1.15 -24.16
C GLU A 972 5.85 -1.05 -22.85
N THR A 973 4.53 -0.96 -22.94
CA THR A 973 3.65 -0.97 -21.75
C THR A 973 3.61 -2.36 -21.11
N THR A 974 3.26 -2.44 -19.83
CA THR A 974 3.12 -3.74 -19.12
C THR A 974 2.12 -4.66 -19.82
N MET A 975 1.02 -4.10 -20.36
CA MET A 975 0.05 -4.85 -21.16
C MET A 975 0.63 -5.37 -22.48
N GLU A 976 1.43 -4.56 -23.19
CA GLU A 976 2.08 -4.98 -24.43
C GLU A 976 3.15 -6.04 -24.20
N ALA A 977 3.95 -5.89 -23.15
CA ALA A 977 4.92 -6.89 -22.71
C ALA A 977 4.23 -8.23 -22.39
N ALA A 978 3.13 -8.21 -21.64
CA ALA A 978 2.34 -9.41 -21.36
C ALA A 978 1.81 -10.05 -22.66
N ARG A 979 1.27 -9.25 -23.59
CA ARG A 979 0.77 -9.72 -24.88
C ARG A 979 1.88 -10.37 -25.70
N ARG A 980 3.08 -9.76 -25.76
CA ARG A 980 4.22 -10.25 -26.53
C ARG A 980 4.80 -11.53 -25.94
N HIS A 981 5.06 -11.53 -24.64
CA HIS A 981 5.74 -12.62 -23.94
C HIS A 981 4.87 -13.84 -23.71
N LEU A 982 3.56 -13.67 -23.50
CA LEU A 982 2.61 -14.79 -23.35
C LEU A 982 2.13 -15.33 -24.70
N ALA A 983 2.39 -14.63 -25.82
CA ALA A 983 1.94 -15.03 -27.16
C ALA A 983 2.32 -16.47 -27.55
N PRO A 984 3.56 -16.97 -27.34
CA PRO A 984 3.92 -18.34 -27.70
C PRO A 984 3.05 -19.38 -26.99
N VAL A 985 2.78 -19.19 -25.70
CA VAL A 985 1.90 -20.07 -24.91
C VAL A 985 0.45 -19.96 -25.37
N ILE A 986 -0.05 -18.75 -25.62
CA ILE A 986 -1.43 -18.54 -26.07
C ILE A 986 -1.65 -19.20 -27.43
N GLN A 987 -0.71 -19.03 -28.35
CA GLN A 987 -0.75 -19.66 -29.67
C GLN A 987 -0.67 -21.18 -29.57
N LEU A 988 0.17 -21.73 -28.67
CA LEU A 988 0.23 -23.17 -28.40
C LEU A 988 -1.12 -23.72 -27.93
N LEU A 989 -1.78 -23.01 -27.02
CA LEU A 989 -3.10 -23.40 -26.49
C LEU A 989 -4.20 -23.25 -27.55
N GLN A 990 -4.13 -22.25 -28.41
CA GLN A 990 -5.03 -22.08 -29.56
C GLN A 990 -4.87 -23.26 -30.53
N TRP A 991 -3.63 -23.63 -30.86
CA TRP A 991 -3.32 -24.76 -31.74
C TRP A 991 -3.90 -26.07 -31.24
N LEU A 992 -3.79 -26.37 -29.94
CA LEU A 992 -4.37 -27.56 -29.32
C LEU A 992 -5.91 -27.62 -29.41
N GLN A 993 -6.58 -26.47 -29.36
CA GLN A 993 -8.05 -26.40 -29.45
C GLN A 993 -8.55 -26.62 -30.88
N CYS A 994 -7.79 -26.18 -31.89
CA CYS A 994 -8.16 -26.29 -33.30
C CYS A 994 -8.35 -27.74 -33.78
N PHE A 995 -7.76 -28.74 -33.13
CA PHE A 995 -7.80 -30.14 -33.62
C PHE A 995 -9.22 -30.69 -33.67
N SER A 996 -10.05 -30.24 -32.74
CA SER A 996 -11.44 -30.64 -32.60
C SER A 996 -12.42 -29.94 -33.54
N SER A 997 -12.03 -28.78 -34.10
CA SER A 997 -12.87 -27.95 -34.97
C SER A 997 -12.59 -28.18 -36.47
N LEU A 998 -11.51 -28.89 -36.81
CA LEU A 998 -11.12 -29.16 -38.19
C LEU A 998 -11.85 -30.39 -38.74
N ASP A 999 -12.62 -30.19 -39.81
CA ASP A 999 -13.19 -31.30 -40.59
C ASP A 999 -12.17 -31.88 -41.59
N ALA A 1000 -12.43 -33.09 -42.07
CA ALA A 1000 -11.47 -33.88 -42.86
C ALA A 1000 -11.02 -33.24 -44.18
N ASP A 1001 -11.85 -32.34 -44.74
CA ASP A 1001 -11.68 -31.73 -46.06
C ASP A 1001 -11.42 -30.21 -46.00
N ASP A 1002 -11.29 -29.61 -44.81
CA ASP A 1002 -11.12 -28.15 -44.64
C ASP A 1002 -9.65 -27.77 -44.46
N LEU A 1003 -8.86 -27.92 -45.53
CA LEU A 1003 -7.45 -27.50 -45.54
C LEU A 1003 -7.30 -25.98 -45.52
N GLU A 1004 -8.30 -25.24 -46.00
CA GLU A 1004 -8.28 -23.78 -46.06
C GLU A 1004 -8.36 -23.16 -44.66
N ALA A 1005 -9.24 -23.67 -43.78
CA ALA A 1005 -9.30 -23.26 -42.38
C ALA A 1005 -8.00 -23.58 -41.61
N LEU A 1006 -7.34 -24.71 -41.91
CA LEU A 1006 -6.05 -25.05 -41.32
C LEU A 1006 -4.96 -24.05 -41.74
N VAL A 1007 -4.88 -23.72 -43.03
CA VAL A 1007 -3.91 -22.76 -43.55
C VAL A 1007 -4.14 -21.37 -42.94
N GLY A 1008 -5.40 -20.91 -42.88
CA GLY A 1008 -5.75 -19.64 -42.23
C GLY A 1008 -5.39 -19.60 -40.75
N THR A 1009 -5.59 -20.71 -40.02
CA THR A 1009 -5.18 -20.82 -38.61
C THR A 1009 -3.66 -20.76 -38.46
N LEU A 1010 -2.91 -21.52 -39.27
CA LEU A 1010 -1.45 -21.54 -39.22
C LEU A 1010 -0.81 -20.19 -39.58
N GLN A 1011 -1.44 -19.40 -40.46
CA GLN A 1011 -1.02 -18.03 -40.77
C GLN A 1011 -1.15 -17.08 -39.56
N GLN A 1012 -2.04 -17.36 -38.61
CA GLN A 1012 -2.19 -16.58 -37.38
C GLN A 1012 -1.19 -16.99 -36.30
N LEU A 1013 -0.65 -18.21 -36.35
CA LEU A 1013 0.27 -18.77 -35.36
C LEU A 1013 1.75 -18.44 -35.67
N LYS A 1014 2.06 -17.14 -35.79
CA LYS A 1014 3.39 -16.65 -36.20
C LYS A 1014 4.53 -16.93 -35.20
N ARG A 1015 4.22 -17.16 -33.93
CA ARG A 1015 5.21 -17.35 -32.83
C ARG A 1015 5.56 -18.82 -32.58
N LEU A 1016 4.94 -19.77 -33.28
CA LEU A 1016 5.22 -21.21 -33.16
C LEU A 1016 6.06 -21.72 -34.32
N SER A 1017 7.11 -22.48 -34.00
CA SER A 1017 7.92 -23.11 -35.03
C SER A 1017 7.20 -24.34 -35.64
N PRO A 1018 7.45 -24.66 -36.92
CA PRO A 1018 6.91 -25.88 -37.54
C PRO A 1018 7.26 -27.17 -36.80
N GLN A 1019 8.39 -27.18 -36.06
CA GLN A 1019 8.78 -28.32 -35.22
C GLN A 1019 7.89 -28.45 -33.98
N GLN A 1020 7.55 -27.33 -33.33
CA GLN A 1020 6.64 -27.29 -32.19
C GLN A 1020 5.22 -27.72 -32.59
N LEU A 1021 4.72 -27.24 -33.73
CA LEU A 1021 3.42 -27.63 -34.28
C LEU A 1021 3.33 -29.14 -34.56
N MET A 1022 4.41 -29.73 -35.09
CA MET A 1022 4.49 -31.17 -35.34
C MET A 1022 4.58 -32.00 -34.06
N HIS A 1023 5.38 -31.56 -33.08
CA HIS A 1023 5.52 -32.24 -31.79
C HIS A 1023 4.18 -32.32 -31.06
N THR A 1024 3.48 -31.19 -30.96
CA THR A 1024 2.16 -31.10 -30.33
C THR A 1024 1.13 -31.97 -31.02
N ALA A 1025 1.09 -31.99 -32.35
CA ALA A 1025 0.21 -32.86 -33.12
C ALA A 1025 0.48 -34.37 -32.88
N ASN A 1026 1.75 -34.77 -32.78
CA ASN A 1026 2.13 -36.17 -32.53
C ASN A 1026 1.79 -36.64 -31.11
N HIS A 1027 1.96 -35.76 -30.12
CA HIS A 1027 1.79 -36.09 -28.71
C HIS A 1027 0.40 -35.78 -28.16
N TYR A 1028 -0.49 -35.20 -28.98
CA TYR A 1028 -1.86 -34.88 -28.59
C TYR A 1028 -2.61 -36.08 -28.00
N ARG A 1029 -3.47 -35.80 -27.01
CA ARG A 1029 -4.33 -36.77 -26.35
C ARG A 1029 -5.78 -36.49 -26.71
N SER A 1030 -6.29 -37.19 -27.72
CA SER A 1030 -7.68 -37.08 -28.14
C SER A 1030 -8.66 -37.61 -27.08
N GLU A 1031 -9.70 -36.83 -26.83
CA GLU A 1031 -10.78 -37.13 -25.90
C GLU A 1031 -11.82 -38.07 -26.55
N VAL A 1032 -12.57 -38.84 -25.77
CA VAL A 1032 -13.60 -39.75 -26.30
C VAL A 1032 -14.70 -38.93 -26.99
N GLY A 1033 -14.91 -39.17 -28.28
CA GLY A 1033 -15.85 -38.39 -29.11
C GLY A 1033 -15.20 -37.28 -29.94
N GLU A 1034 -13.91 -37.00 -29.74
CA GLU A 1034 -13.14 -36.02 -30.50
C GLU A 1034 -12.54 -36.61 -31.78
N LYS A 1035 -12.61 -35.88 -32.90
CA LYS A 1035 -11.85 -36.23 -34.11
C LYS A 1035 -10.43 -35.69 -33.94
N GLY A 1036 -9.42 -36.55 -34.08
CA GLY A 1036 -8.02 -36.11 -34.15
C GLY A 1036 -7.71 -35.43 -35.48
N LEU A 1037 -6.50 -34.88 -35.60
CA LEU A 1037 -6.07 -34.16 -36.80
C LEU A 1037 -6.21 -35.04 -38.08
N PRO A 1038 -6.83 -34.54 -39.16
CA PRO A 1038 -6.96 -35.27 -40.41
C PRO A 1038 -5.61 -35.69 -41.01
N LYS A 1039 -5.58 -36.83 -41.72
CA LYS A 1039 -4.36 -37.31 -42.39
C LYS A 1039 -3.85 -36.34 -43.48
N SER A 1040 -4.74 -35.56 -44.08
CA SER A 1040 -4.44 -34.49 -45.03
C SER A 1040 -3.68 -33.35 -44.35
N ALA A 1041 -4.20 -32.86 -43.22
CA ALA A 1041 -3.56 -31.84 -42.37
C ALA A 1041 -2.18 -32.29 -41.88
N MET A 1042 -2.04 -33.55 -41.44
CA MET A 1042 -0.76 -34.08 -40.98
C MET A 1042 0.30 -34.12 -42.08
N LYS A 1043 -0.10 -34.45 -43.32
CA LYS A 1043 0.81 -34.41 -44.48
C LYS A 1043 1.26 -32.99 -44.81
N TYR A 1044 0.37 -32.01 -44.66
CA TYR A 1044 0.67 -30.59 -44.88
C TYR A 1044 1.68 -30.06 -43.85
N LEU A 1045 1.50 -30.36 -42.56
CA LEU A 1045 2.46 -29.98 -41.52
C LEU A 1045 3.85 -30.61 -41.74
N VAL A 1046 3.92 -31.88 -42.17
CA VAL A 1046 5.18 -32.53 -42.55
C VAL A 1046 5.85 -31.83 -43.74
N ALA A 1047 5.07 -31.33 -44.70
CA ALA A 1047 5.60 -30.56 -45.83
C ALA A 1047 6.19 -29.22 -45.38
N ILE A 1048 5.49 -28.48 -44.51
CA ILE A 1048 5.98 -27.22 -43.92
C ILE A 1048 7.27 -27.48 -43.12
N GLN A 1049 7.30 -28.52 -42.29
CA GLN A 1049 8.48 -28.86 -41.49
C GLN A 1049 9.69 -29.17 -42.39
N LYS A 1050 9.48 -29.92 -43.48
CA LYS A 1050 10.54 -30.22 -44.46
C LYS A 1050 11.00 -28.97 -45.20
N GLU A 1051 10.08 -28.09 -45.58
CA GLU A 1051 10.43 -26.82 -46.24
C GLU A 1051 11.24 -25.91 -45.31
N ALA A 1052 10.84 -25.80 -44.05
CA ALA A 1052 11.57 -25.04 -43.03
C ALA A 1052 12.97 -25.63 -42.76
N ALA A 1053 13.07 -26.97 -42.66
CA ALA A 1053 14.36 -27.64 -42.53
C ALA A 1053 15.26 -27.41 -43.76
N LEU A 1054 14.72 -27.47 -44.97
CA LEU A 1054 15.45 -27.19 -46.21
C LEU A 1054 15.88 -25.71 -46.30
N LYS A 1055 15.06 -24.76 -45.85
CA LYS A 1055 15.45 -23.33 -45.76
C LYS A 1055 16.58 -23.12 -44.75
N ARG A 1056 16.52 -23.80 -43.60
CA ARG A 1056 17.58 -23.79 -42.58
C ARG A 1056 18.88 -24.40 -43.10
N ASP A 1057 18.79 -25.56 -43.75
CA ASP A 1057 19.94 -26.22 -44.37
C ASP A 1057 20.53 -25.35 -45.50
N ARG A 1058 19.70 -24.62 -46.25
CA ARG A 1058 20.16 -23.63 -47.25
C ARG A 1058 20.84 -22.40 -46.63
N ARG A 1059 20.34 -21.87 -45.52
CA ARG A 1059 21.00 -20.78 -44.76
C ARG A 1059 22.35 -21.25 -44.21
N ARG A 1060 22.40 -22.46 -43.63
CA ARG A 1060 23.64 -23.09 -43.12
C ARG A 1060 24.61 -23.48 -44.24
N SER A 1061 24.13 -23.96 -45.38
CA SER A 1061 24.96 -24.30 -46.55
C SER A 1061 25.33 -23.08 -47.40
N GLY A 1062 24.61 -21.96 -47.28
CA GLY A 1062 24.94 -20.67 -47.89
C GLY A 1062 26.13 -19.98 -47.20
N MET A 1063 26.31 -20.22 -45.90
CA MET A 1063 27.54 -19.89 -45.15
C MET A 1063 28.65 -20.91 -45.35
N ALA A 1064 28.35 -22.07 -45.94
CA ALA A 1064 29.29 -23.16 -46.15
C ALA A 1064 29.17 -23.72 -47.58
N SER A 1065 29.69 -22.99 -48.56
CA SER A 1065 30.16 -23.61 -49.79
C SER A 1065 31.46 -22.99 -50.30
N PRO A 1066 32.34 -23.84 -50.85
CA PRO A 1066 33.76 -23.55 -50.97
C PRO A 1066 33.99 -22.76 -52.24
N LEU A 1067 34.76 -21.67 -52.15
CA LEU A 1067 35.18 -20.92 -53.33
C LEU A 1067 35.77 -21.88 -54.39
N PRO A 1068 35.17 -21.98 -55.59
CA PRO A 1068 35.91 -22.41 -56.75
C PRO A 1068 36.78 -21.23 -57.16
N LYS A 1069 38.09 -21.44 -57.01
CA LYS A 1069 39.19 -20.61 -57.51
C LYS A 1069 38.83 -19.83 -58.78
N SER A 1070 38.93 -18.51 -58.70
CA SER A 1070 39.04 -17.63 -59.86
C SER A 1070 40.31 -17.94 -60.66
N GLY A 1071 40.18 -18.31 -61.94
CA GLY A 1071 41.20 -18.04 -62.96
C GLY A 1071 40.76 -16.78 -63.71
N GLN A 1072 41.35 -15.62 -63.39
CA GLN A 1072 42.44 -14.97 -64.13
C GLN A 1072 42.12 -14.66 -65.59
N ASP A 1073 41.76 -13.38 -65.79
CA ASP A 1073 42.25 -12.45 -66.79
C ASP A 1073 43.02 -13.03 -67.96
N SER A 1074 42.32 -13.13 -69.06
CA SER A 1074 42.54 -12.25 -70.19
C SER A 1074 41.43 -12.57 -71.15
N SER A 1075 40.80 -11.54 -71.69
CA SER A 1075 40.38 -11.66 -73.07
C SER A 1075 41.68 -11.96 -73.84
N PRO A 1076 41.96 -13.18 -74.34
CA PRO A 1076 41.15 -14.40 -74.36
C PRO A 1076 41.91 -15.64 -73.80
N VAL A 1077 41.29 -16.47 -72.95
CA VAL A 1077 41.68 -17.89 -72.76
C VAL A 1077 43.14 -18.15 -72.21
N THR A 1078 43.27 -18.56 -70.93
CA THR A 1078 44.41 -19.33 -70.24
C THR A 1078 45.66 -18.55 -69.67
N PRO A 1079 46.48 -19.07 -68.71
CA PRO A 1079 46.57 -18.63 -67.28
C PRO A 1079 48.01 -18.26 -66.77
N VAL A 1080 48.19 -17.84 -65.47
CA VAL A 1080 49.27 -18.23 -64.49
C VAL A 1080 49.42 -17.28 -63.26
N LYS A 1081 49.34 -17.89 -62.05
CA LYS A 1081 49.99 -17.67 -60.72
C LYS A 1081 50.21 -16.28 -60.06
N SER A 1082 49.58 -16.15 -58.89
CA SER A 1082 50.13 -16.03 -57.50
C SER A 1082 50.79 -14.74 -56.95
N ARG A 1083 50.47 -14.48 -55.65
CA ARG A 1083 51.21 -13.74 -54.58
C ARG A 1083 51.19 -12.20 -54.74
N SER A 1084 51.13 -11.35 -53.72
CA SER A 1084 51.44 -11.39 -52.27
C SER A 1084 50.99 -10.08 -51.57
N ASN A 1085 50.75 -10.16 -50.26
CA ASN A 1085 50.99 -9.16 -49.19
C ASN A 1085 50.79 -7.65 -49.43
N GLY A 1086 50.03 -7.05 -48.52
CA GLY A 1086 50.59 -6.09 -47.56
C GLY A 1086 50.03 -4.67 -47.59
N ASN A 1087 49.47 -4.28 -46.43
CA ASN A 1087 49.43 -2.94 -45.84
C ASN A 1087 48.89 -1.74 -46.63
N GLY A 1088 48.07 -0.96 -45.94
CA GLY A 1088 48.15 0.49 -46.03
C GLY A 1088 46.79 1.17 -46.05
N LEU A 1089 46.52 1.87 -44.95
CA LEU A 1089 45.62 3.00 -44.79
C LEU A 1089 45.33 3.79 -46.08
N GLU A 1090 44.08 4.27 -46.19
CA GLU A 1090 43.74 5.70 -46.23
C GLU A 1090 42.24 5.88 -46.56
N THR A 1091 41.52 6.54 -45.64
CA THR A 1091 40.35 7.42 -45.93
C THR A 1091 40.73 8.52 -46.93
N PRO A 1092 39.83 9.33 -47.55
CA PRO A 1092 38.40 9.57 -47.28
C PRO A 1092 37.55 9.78 -48.57
N GLY A 1093 36.28 10.18 -48.42
CA GLY A 1093 35.68 11.12 -49.38
C GLY A 1093 34.23 10.89 -49.77
N SER A 1094 33.35 11.67 -49.10
CA SER A 1094 32.04 12.19 -49.50
C SER A 1094 31.72 12.19 -51.01
N VAL A 1095 30.43 12.06 -51.37
CA VAL A 1095 29.63 13.09 -52.09
C VAL A 1095 28.12 12.74 -51.98
N THR A 1096 27.36 13.79 -51.68
CA THR A 1096 25.91 14.08 -51.78
C THR A 1096 25.06 13.28 -52.79
N ASP A 1097 23.76 13.07 -52.51
CA ASP A 1097 22.66 13.88 -53.09
C ASP A 1097 21.26 13.42 -52.62
N SER A 1098 20.36 14.39 -52.67
CA SER A 1098 18.95 14.54 -52.30
C SER A 1098 17.91 13.61 -52.95
N GLY A 1099 16.75 13.49 -52.28
CA GLY A 1099 15.47 13.12 -52.92
C GLY A 1099 14.50 12.31 -52.05
N SER A 1100 13.53 12.97 -51.41
CA SER A 1100 12.25 12.39 -50.97
C SER A 1100 11.30 12.14 -52.16
N PRO A 1101 10.15 11.43 -52.04
CA PRO A 1101 9.77 10.34 -51.13
C PRO A 1101 9.13 9.13 -51.88
N GLN A 1102 9.26 7.89 -51.38
CA GLN A 1102 8.31 6.82 -51.72
C GLN A 1102 8.33 5.61 -50.76
N GLU A 1103 7.17 5.42 -50.12
CA GLU A 1103 6.47 4.18 -49.72
C GLU A 1103 7.27 2.94 -49.23
N ASP A 1104 7.02 2.63 -47.94
CA ASP A 1104 6.71 1.32 -47.34
C ASP A 1104 7.44 0.06 -47.83
N ASP A 1105 8.37 -0.46 -47.01
CA ASP A 1105 8.55 -1.91 -46.82
C ASP A 1105 9.27 -2.22 -45.49
N TYR A 1106 8.50 -2.48 -44.42
CA TYR A 1106 9.00 -3.11 -43.19
C TYR A 1106 8.89 -4.63 -43.34
N SER A 1107 10.02 -5.35 -43.28
CA SER A 1107 10.06 -6.81 -43.32
C SER A 1107 9.99 -7.41 -41.90
N GLU A 1108 8.78 -7.77 -41.46
CA GLU A 1108 8.47 -8.49 -40.21
C GLU A 1108 8.52 -10.04 -40.36
N ASP A 1109 9.70 -10.66 -40.58
CA ASP A 1109 9.76 -12.13 -40.76
C ASP A 1109 11.09 -12.75 -40.27
N ASP A 1110 11.37 -12.80 -38.95
CA ASP A 1110 12.31 -13.80 -38.38
C ASP A 1110 12.29 -13.83 -36.82
N ASP A 1111 11.32 -14.50 -36.20
CA ASP A 1111 11.21 -14.53 -34.71
C ASP A 1111 10.69 -15.87 -34.13
N ALA A 1112 10.95 -16.99 -34.80
CA ALA A 1112 10.60 -18.33 -34.31
C ALA A 1112 11.84 -19.09 -33.75
N PRO A 1113 11.78 -19.64 -32.52
CA PRO A 1113 12.93 -20.29 -31.87
C PRO A 1113 13.50 -21.49 -32.65
N GLU A 1114 14.83 -21.63 -32.66
CA GLU A 1114 15.55 -22.70 -33.36
C GLU A 1114 15.36 -24.11 -32.76
N HIS A 1115 14.83 -24.19 -31.52
CA HIS A 1115 14.69 -25.39 -30.69
C HIS A 1115 13.24 -25.64 -30.28
N LEU A 1116 12.94 -26.87 -29.82
CA LEU A 1116 11.59 -27.27 -29.41
C LEU A 1116 11.08 -26.48 -28.19
N LEU A 1117 11.97 -26.14 -27.27
CA LEU A 1117 11.70 -25.42 -26.03
C LEU A 1117 12.19 -23.97 -26.14
N LEU A 1118 11.58 -23.08 -25.37
CA LEU A 1118 12.03 -21.71 -25.15
C LEU A 1118 13.15 -21.70 -24.09
N ASP A 1119 13.99 -20.66 -24.08
CA ASP A 1119 15.06 -20.52 -23.09
C ASP A 1119 14.59 -19.65 -21.92
N PRO A 1120 14.19 -20.23 -20.76
CA PRO A 1120 13.74 -19.45 -19.62
C PRO A 1120 14.91 -18.71 -18.93
N ALA A 1121 16.17 -19.07 -19.21
CA ALA A 1121 17.34 -18.42 -18.62
C ALA A 1121 17.80 -17.17 -19.39
N LEU A 1122 17.12 -16.84 -20.50
CA LEU A 1122 17.41 -15.64 -21.28
C LEU A 1122 17.02 -14.39 -20.47
N MET A 1123 18.02 -13.57 -20.14
CA MET A 1123 17.81 -12.22 -19.63
C MET A 1123 17.61 -11.27 -20.81
N LEU A 1124 16.51 -10.51 -20.77
CA LEU A 1124 16.28 -9.41 -21.70
C LEU A 1124 17.35 -8.33 -21.51
N PRO A 1125 17.65 -7.52 -22.55
CA PRO A 1125 18.62 -6.43 -22.43
C PRO A 1125 18.22 -5.45 -21.31
N PHE A 1126 19.15 -5.21 -20.39
CA PHE A 1126 18.98 -4.25 -19.30
C PHE A 1126 19.52 -2.87 -19.71
N VAL A 1127 18.73 -1.83 -19.48
CA VAL A 1127 19.09 -0.44 -19.77
C VAL A 1127 18.86 0.41 -18.52
N LEU A 1128 19.88 1.18 -18.12
CA LEU A 1128 19.74 2.15 -17.04
C LEU A 1128 18.95 3.37 -17.50
N PRO A 1129 18.23 4.05 -16.57
CA PRO A 1129 17.60 5.32 -16.87
C PRO A 1129 18.62 6.32 -17.43
N SER A 1130 18.22 7.12 -18.42
CA SER A 1130 19.11 8.13 -18.97
C SER A 1130 19.44 9.20 -17.91
N VAL A 1131 20.52 9.95 -18.12
CA VAL A 1131 20.87 11.06 -17.21
C VAL A 1131 19.72 12.06 -17.10
N THR A 1132 19.05 12.31 -18.23
CA THR A 1132 17.89 13.19 -18.30
C THR A 1132 16.70 12.62 -17.54
N ASP A 1133 16.43 11.31 -17.66
CA ASP A 1133 15.35 10.64 -16.92
C ASP A 1133 15.59 10.71 -15.42
N MET A 1134 16.84 10.50 -14.96
CA MET A 1134 17.20 10.64 -13.55
C MET A 1134 17.07 12.09 -13.06
N LEU A 1135 17.45 13.09 -13.87
CA LEU A 1135 17.32 14.51 -13.52
C LEU A 1135 15.85 14.95 -13.40
N VAL A 1136 14.97 14.41 -14.23
CA VAL A 1136 13.54 14.72 -14.17
C VAL A 1136 12.83 13.93 -13.08
N SER A 1137 13.23 12.68 -12.85
CA SER A 1137 12.62 11.81 -11.84
C SER A 1137 13.02 12.20 -10.41
N TYR A 1138 14.28 12.62 -10.19
CA TYR A 1138 14.80 13.00 -8.88
C TYR A 1138 14.93 14.52 -8.66
N GLY A 1139 14.77 15.37 -9.69
CA GLY A 1139 14.85 16.83 -9.61
C GLY A 1139 13.51 17.56 -9.76
N ALA A 1140 13.53 18.89 -9.91
CA ALA A 1140 12.30 19.71 -10.02
C ALA A 1140 11.64 19.70 -11.40
N GLY A 1141 12.16 18.88 -12.33
CA GLY A 1141 11.80 18.91 -13.75
C GLY A 1141 12.31 20.15 -14.48
N PHE A 1142 12.13 20.20 -15.79
CA PHE A 1142 12.48 21.38 -16.59
C PHE A 1142 11.53 22.55 -16.24
N GLY A 1143 12.09 23.71 -15.90
CA GLY A 1143 11.32 24.91 -15.52
C GLY A 1143 11.05 25.08 -14.02
N GLY A 1144 11.46 24.13 -13.17
CA GLY A 1144 11.33 24.26 -11.71
C GLY A 1144 9.90 24.12 -11.18
N LEU A 1145 9.03 23.41 -11.92
CA LEU A 1145 7.60 23.26 -11.62
C LEU A 1145 7.31 22.29 -10.47
N ASN A 1146 8.19 21.30 -10.21
CA ASN A 1146 8.01 20.29 -9.15
C ASN A 1146 9.04 20.41 -8.01
N ARG A 1147 9.08 21.58 -7.34
CA ARG A 1147 10.03 21.87 -6.25
C ARG A 1147 9.91 20.92 -5.06
N GLU A 1148 8.72 20.41 -4.76
CA GLU A 1148 8.48 19.45 -3.68
C GLU A 1148 9.18 18.11 -3.92
N ARG A 1149 9.20 17.64 -5.18
CA ARG A 1149 9.88 16.40 -5.56
C ARG A 1149 11.39 16.55 -5.49
N GLU A 1150 11.93 17.70 -5.92
CA GLU A 1150 13.36 17.98 -5.78
C GLU A 1150 13.77 18.00 -4.31
N ARG A 1151 12.99 18.66 -3.44
CA ARG A 1151 13.24 18.71 -1.99
C ARG A 1151 13.38 17.32 -1.36
N LYS A 1152 12.55 16.35 -1.77
CA LYS A 1152 12.62 14.96 -1.28
C LYS A 1152 13.99 14.29 -1.52
N TYR A 1153 14.67 14.64 -2.60
CA TYR A 1153 15.95 14.03 -3.00
C TYR A 1153 17.14 14.98 -2.84
N ILE A 1154 17.01 16.07 -2.09
CA ILE A 1154 18.17 16.88 -1.70
C ILE A 1154 19.06 16.06 -0.75
N PRO A 1155 20.39 16.01 -0.99
CA PRO A 1155 21.30 15.31 -0.09
C PRO A 1155 21.32 15.96 1.31
N THR A 1156 20.62 15.34 2.26
CA THR A 1156 20.57 15.78 3.67
C THR A 1156 20.80 14.59 4.61
N VAL A 1157 21.23 14.88 5.83
CA VAL A 1157 21.43 13.87 6.88
C VAL A 1157 20.53 14.24 8.06
N PRO A 1158 19.56 13.39 8.43
CA PRO A 1158 18.69 13.66 9.57
C PRO A 1158 19.47 13.84 10.88
N PRO A 1159 19.10 14.80 11.75
CA PRO A 1159 19.80 15.05 13.03
C PRO A 1159 19.85 13.81 13.93
N GLU A 1160 18.76 13.03 13.97
CA GLU A 1160 18.67 11.77 14.73
C GLU A 1160 19.74 10.74 14.29
N PHE A 1161 20.17 10.81 13.03
CA PHE A 1161 21.18 9.91 12.50
C PHE A 1161 22.60 10.38 12.88
N LEU A 1162 22.83 11.70 12.94
CA LEU A 1162 24.11 12.25 13.40
C LEU A 1162 24.41 11.82 14.84
N GLU A 1163 23.42 11.75 15.72
CA GLU A 1163 23.58 11.25 17.09
C GLU A 1163 24.12 9.80 17.16
N LYS A 1164 23.76 8.94 16.19
CA LYS A 1164 24.24 7.56 16.11
C LYS A 1164 25.74 7.48 15.75
N LEU A 1165 26.26 8.50 15.05
CA LEU A 1165 27.68 8.62 14.70
C LEU A 1165 28.51 9.17 15.87
N GLU A 1166 27.92 9.96 16.77
CA GLU A 1166 28.60 10.62 17.89
C GLU A 1166 29.03 9.69 19.05
N VAL A 1167 28.55 8.44 19.10
CA VAL A 1167 28.82 7.55 20.23
C VAL A 1167 30.31 7.14 20.26
N ASN A 1168 31.06 7.75 21.18
CA ASN A 1168 32.46 7.51 21.58
C ASN A 1168 33.58 8.27 20.82
N GLY A 1169 33.60 9.60 21.02
CA GLY A 1169 34.83 10.40 21.10
C GLY A 1169 34.69 11.40 22.23
N GLY A 1170 35.51 11.31 23.28
CA GLY A 1170 35.23 11.96 24.57
C GLY A 1170 35.13 13.49 24.53
N ARG A 1171 33.91 14.03 24.48
CA ARG A 1171 33.49 15.31 25.08
C ARG A 1171 32.04 15.17 25.53
N LYS A 1172 31.80 15.24 26.85
CA LYS A 1172 30.43 15.36 27.39
C LYS A 1172 29.97 16.80 27.23
N GLY A 1173 29.16 17.06 26.22
CA GLY A 1173 28.38 18.27 26.00
C GLY A 1173 27.85 18.31 24.57
N PRO A 1174 26.57 18.68 24.33
CA PRO A 1174 26.06 18.84 22.96
C PRO A 1174 26.87 19.94 22.27
N MET A 1175 27.42 19.66 21.09
CA MET A 1175 28.15 20.67 20.31
C MET A 1175 27.21 21.62 19.57
N PHE A 1176 25.92 21.29 19.47
CA PHE A 1176 24.85 22.14 18.95
C PHE A 1176 23.95 22.61 20.09
N GLY A 1177 24.45 23.58 20.86
CA GLY A 1177 23.58 24.52 21.55
C GLY A 1177 23.54 25.79 20.71
N GLU A 1178 22.35 26.35 20.49
CA GLU A 1178 22.17 27.66 19.86
C GLU A 1178 23.17 28.67 20.45
N ALA A 1179 24.19 29.01 19.67
CA ALA A 1179 25.02 30.17 19.93
C ALA A 1179 24.37 31.33 19.18
N ASP A 1180 23.86 32.31 19.92
CA ASP A 1180 23.42 33.61 19.43
C ASP A 1180 24.42 34.17 18.41
N TRP A 1181 24.01 34.21 17.14
CA TRP A 1181 24.78 34.77 16.02
C TRP A 1181 24.79 36.31 16.00
N GLU A 1182 24.73 36.98 17.15
CA GLU A 1182 24.71 38.45 17.24
C GLU A 1182 26.02 39.09 17.73
N ASN A 1183 27.12 38.35 17.93
CA ASN A 1183 28.40 38.96 18.30
C ASN A 1183 29.55 38.54 17.39
N GLU A 1184 29.71 39.26 16.28
CA GLU A 1184 30.94 39.30 15.48
C GLU A 1184 31.99 40.22 16.15
N GLU A 1185 32.80 39.67 17.06
CA GLU A 1185 34.19 40.07 17.25
C GLU A 1185 34.97 38.86 17.79
N VAL A 1186 35.56 38.04 16.91
CA VAL A 1186 36.95 37.47 16.96
C VAL A 1186 37.29 36.85 15.61
#